data_AF-A0A9W4IVA4-F1
#
_entry.id   AF-A0A9W4IVA4-F1
#
_cell.length_a   1.000
_cell.length_b   1.000
_cell.length_c   1.000
_cell.angle_alpha   90.00
_cell.angle_beta   90.00
_cell.angle_gamma   90.00
#
_symmetry.space_group_name_H-M   'P 1'
#
loop_
_entity.id
_entity.type
_entity.pdbx_description
1 polymer ?
#
loop_
_entity_poly.entity_id
_entity_poly.type
_entity_poly.pdbx_seq_one_letter_code
_entity_poly.pdbx_strand_id
1 'polypeptide(L)'
;MAFKTFDMEKEPETQGFSDASYDVVVAVNVLHVSADIKTSLSNVRRLLKPGGFLVTAELTSTDLLFSGMTVGTLPGWWIGAETGRPWGPLFTLGHPDISASLPMSVFVAQAVDDRVSLLRSPLSVKVHPAGIRTDVLAIIGGMTWPVYKLSQEIYESMGSRFQSKRLFNTVEDFAKSDLAKMTEGSRGVTILSLADLDRPYLEDLTAEKLDSLKTCTNAGVLIWVTCGSRDDQPYSSMMTGIARTIRTESPGLNILMHDLDLTVQNGIHSSTAADLSATVLRQVALANWGTDSMLWSLEPDIYIQNGRQLFSRIVPDREKNDRYNSQRRNILTPANLSNGNVELAGVGHGNEQSIELRPVSRLALIHSATATRTLRSTHFLLQSVAVGAGGFVRVCAGVDLATQKHVLALPDSSQSIVQVPRDICIPVPTHVIPSQLVIAGAQLIADRLLSLTSRGSTLIINEPDLIVQTAIRKKASTKNIQVVCVTSSTTNSQINPCVYLDPSSPVHVVQSLVGNCSVFVHFSRGAASDTVLDLIVANLSSSCLEITEEMLVSHKVDTLSSLGDVANVLEESFSDDTLDLPSVEVFDLADVTSHKAIGETLAVVDWANSQSALAMVQSIDSQPIFRSDRSYLFVGMAGELGQSLAGWMVAHAARFIVLTSRRPTVNARFVDDMSTRYEAVVKMLPLDITSPESLQSVLASIKSIVCGLSDQSCWTQSSTE
;
A
#
# COMPACT_ATOMS: atom_id res chain seq x y z
N MET A 1 -8.37 18.33 20.05
CA MET A 1 -7.76 17.88 21.31
C MET A 1 -7.96 19.00 22.33
N ALA A 2 -8.36 18.66 23.56
CA ALA A 2 -8.53 19.60 24.66
C ALA A 2 -7.55 19.24 25.77
N PHE A 3 -6.88 20.23 26.35
CA PHE A 3 -5.90 20.04 27.41
C PHE A 3 -6.44 20.62 28.70
N LYS A 4 -6.39 19.85 29.79
CA LYS A 4 -6.89 20.26 31.11
C LYS A 4 -6.10 19.55 32.21
N THR A 5 -5.81 20.28 33.28
CA THR A 5 -5.14 19.72 34.47
C THR A 5 -6.13 18.88 35.28
N PHE A 6 -5.69 17.69 35.69
CA PHE A 6 -6.43 16.81 36.59
C PHE A 6 -5.51 16.35 37.73
N ASP A 7 -5.92 16.67 38.95
CA ASP A 7 -5.34 16.21 40.20
C ASP A 7 -6.16 15.00 40.68
N MET A 8 -5.60 13.79 40.58
CA MET A 8 -6.31 12.55 40.90
C MET A 8 -6.71 12.43 42.38
N GLU A 9 -6.10 13.21 43.28
CA GLU A 9 -6.43 13.18 44.71
C GLU A 9 -7.68 13.98 45.06
N LYS A 10 -8.13 14.85 44.16
CA LYS A 10 -9.32 15.69 44.34
C LYS A 10 -10.50 15.15 43.54
N GLU A 11 -11.69 15.47 44.00
CA GLU A 11 -12.92 15.06 43.33
C GLU A 11 -12.98 15.63 41.89
N PRO A 12 -13.32 14.82 40.87
CA PRO A 12 -13.35 15.26 39.48
C PRO A 12 -14.23 16.49 39.21
N GLU A 13 -15.42 16.54 39.79
CA GLU A 13 -16.41 17.61 39.57
C GLU A 13 -15.91 18.97 40.06
N THR A 14 -15.18 19.00 41.19
CA THR A 14 -14.59 20.23 41.73
C THR A 14 -13.52 20.83 40.83
N GLN A 15 -12.96 20.01 39.94
CA GLN A 15 -11.98 20.38 38.94
C GLN A 15 -12.64 20.62 37.56
N GLY A 16 -13.97 20.53 37.47
CA GLY A 16 -14.79 20.70 36.28
C GLY A 16 -14.75 19.52 35.30
N PHE A 17 -14.48 18.31 35.78
CA PHE A 17 -14.67 17.08 35.01
C PHE A 17 -16.05 16.50 35.34
N SER A 18 -16.71 15.91 34.35
CA SER A 18 -17.99 15.25 34.56
C SER A 18 -17.79 13.80 34.95
N ASP A 19 -18.60 13.32 35.90
CA ASP A 19 -18.63 11.90 36.23
C ASP A 19 -19.16 11.07 35.05
N ALA A 20 -18.63 9.85 34.92
CA ALA A 20 -18.99 8.86 33.91
C ALA A 20 -19.02 9.41 32.47
N SER A 21 -18.08 10.30 32.11
CA SER A 21 -18.01 10.88 30.77
C SER A 21 -16.92 10.29 29.88
N TYR A 22 -15.97 9.53 30.45
CA TYR A 22 -14.82 9.00 29.72
C TYR A 22 -14.96 7.51 29.43
N ASP A 23 -14.70 7.11 28.18
CA ASP A 23 -14.66 5.71 27.77
C ASP A 23 -13.35 5.03 28.17
N VAL A 24 -12.23 5.77 28.09
CA VAL A 24 -10.90 5.29 28.43
C VAL A 24 -10.14 6.36 29.22
N VAL A 25 -9.47 5.96 30.30
CA VAL A 25 -8.48 6.76 31.01
C VAL A 25 -7.14 6.05 30.89
N VAL A 26 -6.10 6.78 30.48
CA VAL A 26 -4.74 6.25 30.34
C VAL A 26 -3.86 6.90 31.42
N ALA A 27 -3.27 6.08 32.28
CA ALA A 27 -2.40 6.52 33.36
C ALA A 27 -1.00 5.88 33.18
N VAL A 28 0.00 6.72 32.89
CA VAL A 28 1.37 6.26 32.64
C VAL A 28 2.28 6.90 33.67
N ASN A 29 2.89 6.10 34.54
CA ASN A 29 3.83 6.52 35.58
C ASN A 29 3.33 7.74 36.39
N VAL A 30 2.08 7.67 36.86
CA VAL A 30 1.43 8.74 37.61
C VAL A 30 0.73 8.25 38.88
N LEU A 31 0.20 7.02 38.88
CA LEU A 31 -0.53 6.46 40.02
C LEU A 31 0.37 6.28 41.25
N HIS A 32 1.65 6.02 41.03
CA HIS A 32 2.62 5.88 42.11
C HIS A 32 2.83 7.18 42.92
N VAL A 33 2.57 8.35 42.31
CA VAL A 33 2.67 9.69 42.94
C VAL A 33 1.38 10.11 43.66
N SER A 34 0.50 9.16 44.00
CA SER A 34 -0.62 9.42 44.90
C SER A 34 -0.21 9.19 46.35
N ALA A 35 -0.62 10.02 47.30
CA ALA A 35 -0.58 9.72 48.73
C ALA A 35 -1.53 8.57 49.07
N ASP A 36 -2.81 8.66 48.68
CA ASP A 36 -3.81 7.60 48.85
C ASP A 36 -4.30 7.06 47.50
N ILE A 37 -3.75 5.91 47.10
CA ILE A 37 -4.11 5.26 45.84
C ILE A 37 -5.59 4.90 45.76
N LYS A 38 -6.24 4.62 46.89
CA LYS A 38 -7.64 4.17 46.90
C LYS A 38 -8.54 5.34 46.53
N THR A 39 -8.26 6.51 47.09
CA THR A 39 -8.94 7.76 46.75
C THR A 39 -8.68 8.12 45.29
N SER A 40 -7.42 8.06 44.83
CA SER A 40 -7.07 8.34 43.43
C SER A 40 -7.76 7.42 42.43
N LEU A 41 -7.74 6.10 42.68
CA LEU A 41 -8.44 5.14 41.82
C LEU A 41 -9.96 5.30 41.89
N SER A 42 -10.51 5.72 43.04
CA SER A 42 -11.94 6.05 43.15
C SER A 42 -12.30 7.26 42.29
N ASN A 43 -11.52 8.33 42.32
CA ASN A 43 -11.70 9.51 41.48
C ASN A 43 -11.53 9.19 39.98
N VAL A 44 -10.52 8.37 39.63
CA VAL A 44 -10.35 7.86 38.25
C VAL A 44 -11.54 7.00 37.81
N ARG A 45 -12.07 6.14 38.70
CA ARG A 45 -13.28 5.35 38.42
C ARG A 45 -14.51 6.23 38.20
N ARG A 46 -14.63 7.35 38.92
CA ARG A 46 -15.73 8.32 38.73
C ARG A 46 -15.70 8.96 37.35
N LEU A 47 -14.52 9.20 36.76
CA LEU A 47 -14.41 9.69 35.38
C LEU A 47 -14.94 8.68 34.34
N LEU A 48 -14.72 7.39 34.59
CA LEU A 48 -15.06 6.33 33.65
C LEU A 48 -16.55 6.03 33.61
N LYS A 49 -17.10 5.93 32.39
CA LYS A 49 -18.41 5.28 32.17
C LYS A 49 -18.39 3.86 32.74
N PRO A 50 -19.54 3.31 33.17
CA PRO A 50 -19.68 1.87 33.32
C PRO A 50 -19.20 1.17 32.05
N GLY A 51 -18.35 0.15 32.16
CA GLY A 51 -17.73 -0.53 31.01
C GLY A 51 -16.48 0.15 30.46
N GLY A 52 -16.16 1.38 30.91
CA GLY A 52 -14.97 2.13 30.53
C GLY A 52 -13.67 1.46 31.00
N PHE A 53 -12.56 1.77 30.34
CA PHE A 53 -11.25 1.14 30.61
C PHE A 53 -10.26 2.10 31.25
N LEU A 54 -9.61 1.65 32.32
CA LEU A 54 -8.37 2.22 32.84
C LEU A 54 -7.20 1.42 32.24
N VAL A 55 -6.38 2.08 31.43
CA VAL A 55 -5.15 1.52 30.87
C VAL A 55 -3.98 2.11 31.63
N THR A 56 -3.17 1.25 32.26
CA THR A 56 -2.09 1.65 33.16
C THR A 56 -0.77 1.09 32.71
N ALA A 57 0.25 1.94 32.69
CA ALA A 57 1.65 1.55 32.58
C ALA A 57 2.38 2.11 33.80
N GLU A 58 2.81 1.22 34.68
CA GLU A 58 3.43 1.59 35.97
C GLU A 58 4.63 0.70 36.28
N LEU A 59 5.55 1.24 37.08
CA LEU A 59 6.53 0.43 37.79
C LEU A 59 5.81 -0.37 38.88
N THR A 60 6.07 -1.67 38.97
CA THR A 60 5.36 -2.58 39.89
C THR A 60 6.28 -3.39 40.79
N SER A 61 7.60 -3.22 40.66
CA SER A 61 8.59 -3.86 41.54
C SER A 61 9.55 -2.83 42.11
N THR A 62 9.67 -2.84 43.44
CA THR A 62 10.68 -2.10 44.20
C THR A 62 12.03 -2.82 44.27
N ASP A 63 12.14 -4.05 43.77
CA ASP A 63 13.35 -4.88 43.89
C ASP A 63 14.47 -4.45 42.94
N LEU A 64 14.15 -3.53 42.04
CA LEU A 64 15.09 -3.03 41.05
C LEU A 64 15.83 -1.83 41.62
N LEU A 65 17.08 -2.07 41.98
CA LEU A 65 18.04 -1.07 42.45
C LEU A 65 18.07 0.18 41.54
N PHE A 66 17.87 0.00 40.24
CA PHE A 66 17.79 1.09 39.26
C PHE A 66 16.75 2.16 39.65
N SER A 67 15.53 1.77 40.03
CA SER A 67 14.45 2.71 40.36
C SER A 67 14.75 3.51 41.63
N GLY A 68 15.18 2.82 42.69
CA GLY A 68 15.59 3.47 43.94
C GLY A 68 16.76 4.43 43.78
N MET A 69 17.78 4.08 42.96
CA MET A 69 18.95 4.95 42.76
C MET A 69 18.68 6.14 41.84
N THR A 70 17.82 6.00 40.82
CA THR A 70 17.61 7.06 39.82
C THR A 70 16.53 8.05 40.20
N VAL A 71 15.42 7.57 40.77
CA VAL A 71 14.23 8.40 41.06
C VAL A 71 13.84 8.43 42.54
N GLY A 72 14.51 7.64 43.39
CA GLY A 72 14.27 7.62 44.82
C GLY A 72 14.67 8.90 45.57
N THR A 73 15.31 9.88 44.93
CA THR A 73 15.56 11.20 45.53
C THR A 73 14.44 12.20 45.25
N LEU A 74 13.47 11.87 44.40
CA LEU A 74 12.38 12.77 44.03
C LEU A 74 11.35 12.89 45.16
N PRO A 75 10.86 14.11 45.49
CA PRO A 75 9.89 14.30 46.56
C PRO A 75 8.60 13.49 46.41
N GLY A 76 8.10 13.35 45.17
CA GLY A 76 6.89 12.59 44.87
C GLY A 76 7.05 11.06 44.98
N TRP A 77 8.28 10.55 45.04
CA TRP A 77 8.56 9.11 45.09
C TRP A 77 8.18 8.49 46.45
N TRP A 78 8.15 9.28 47.53
CA TRP A 78 7.89 8.75 48.88
C TRP A 78 6.52 9.15 49.43
N ILE A 79 5.66 9.77 48.61
CA ILE A 79 4.39 10.35 49.05
C ILE A 79 3.42 9.32 49.64
N GLY A 80 3.57 8.03 49.28
CA GLY A 80 2.79 6.91 49.81
C GLY A 80 3.37 6.21 51.05
N ALA A 81 4.50 6.67 51.58
CA ALA A 81 5.22 5.95 52.63
C ALA A 81 4.37 5.70 53.89
N GLU A 82 3.59 6.71 54.28
CA GLU A 82 2.74 6.69 55.48
C GLU A 82 1.40 5.98 55.27
N THR A 83 1.04 5.67 54.02
CA THR A 83 -0.28 5.12 53.62
C THR A 83 -0.20 3.68 53.11
N GLY A 84 0.81 2.93 53.58
CA GLY A 84 0.95 1.50 53.31
C GLY A 84 1.97 1.13 52.23
N ARG A 85 2.78 2.09 51.77
CA ARG A 85 3.90 1.87 50.84
C ARG A 85 5.26 2.34 51.40
N PRO A 86 5.71 1.80 52.55
CA PRO A 86 6.90 2.31 53.26
C PRO A 86 8.23 2.04 52.55
N TRP A 87 8.26 1.09 51.62
CA TRP A 87 9.49 0.64 50.94
C TRP A 87 9.66 1.24 49.53
N GLY A 88 8.78 2.15 49.12
CA GLY A 88 8.77 2.81 47.80
C GLY A 88 7.35 2.96 47.27
N PRO A 89 7.11 3.78 46.22
CA PRO A 89 5.77 4.18 45.80
C PRO A 89 5.01 3.12 45.01
N LEU A 90 5.56 1.94 44.82
CA LEU A 90 5.05 0.95 43.88
C LEU A 90 4.18 -0.10 44.59
N PHE A 91 3.24 -0.69 43.85
CA PHE A 91 2.45 -1.84 44.30
C PHE A 91 2.98 -3.12 43.66
N THR A 92 3.36 -4.10 44.49
CA THR A 92 3.70 -5.44 44.02
C THR A 92 2.42 -6.17 43.61
N LEU A 93 2.23 -6.35 42.30
CA LEU A 93 1.18 -7.23 41.80
C LEU A 93 1.60 -8.69 42.04
N GLY A 94 0.68 -9.52 42.51
CA GLY A 94 0.93 -10.96 42.67
C GLY A 94 1.31 -11.60 41.34
N HIS A 95 2.58 -11.94 41.20
CA HIS A 95 3.29 -12.56 40.06
C HIS A 95 3.02 -11.99 38.66
N PRO A 96 3.96 -11.20 38.10
CA PRO A 96 4.15 -11.07 36.68
C PRO A 96 5.33 -11.92 36.22
N ASP A 97 5.04 -12.94 35.40
CA ASP A 97 6.03 -13.57 34.52
C ASP A 97 6.23 -12.64 33.31
N ILE A 98 7.17 -11.69 33.38
CA ILE A 98 7.49 -10.78 32.25
C ILE A 98 9.00 -10.49 32.16
N SER A 99 9.60 -11.05 31.12
CA SER A 99 10.66 -10.54 30.22
C SER A 99 11.52 -9.34 30.66
N ALA A 100 12.83 -9.59 30.69
CA ALA A 100 13.92 -8.77 31.23
C ALA A 100 14.39 -7.55 30.38
N SER A 101 13.51 -6.67 29.91
CA SER A 101 13.98 -5.45 29.21
C SER A 101 13.46 -4.10 29.72
N LEU A 102 12.27 -4.03 30.34
CA LEU A 102 11.79 -2.83 31.05
C LEU A 102 10.88 -3.24 32.22
N PRO A 103 11.05 -2.70 33.44
CA PRO A 103 10.30 -3.11 34.62
C PRO A 103 8.92 -2.46 34.78
N MET A 104 8.30 -2.17 33.64
CA MET A 104 6.97 -1.58 33.59
C MET A 104 5.96 -2.70 33.32
N SER A 105 4.93 -2.77 34.15
CA SER A 105 3.76 -3.60 33.86
C SER A 105 2.71 -2.76 33.16
N VAL A 106 2.18 -3.30 32.06
CA VAL A 106 0.97 -2.75 31.41
C VAL A 106 -0.19 -3.65 31.80
N PHE A 107 -1.22 -3.05 32.40
CA PHE A 107 -2.46 -3.77 32.70
C PHE A 107 -3.68 -2.92 32.34
N VAL A 108 -4.81 -3.59 32.20
CA VAL A 108 -6.08 -2.98 31.82
C VAL A 108 -7.13 -3.41 32.84
N ALA A 109 -7.81 -2.42 33.43
CA ALA A 109 -8.95 -2.65 34.31
C ALA A 109 -10.19 -2.02 33.68
N GLN A 110 -11.33 -2.70 33.73
CA GLN A 110 -12.59 -2.15 33.23
C GLN A 110 -13.53 -1.84 34.40
N ALA A 111 -14.13 -0.65 34.35
CA ALA A 111 -15.13 -0.15 35.28
C ALA A 111 -16.38 -1.03 35.25
N VAL A 112 -16.74 -1.61 36.39
CA VAL A 112 -17.87 -2.56 36.50
C VAL A 112 -19.03 -1.94 37.26
N ASP A 113 -20.25 -2.28 36.83
CA ASP A 113 -21.51 -2.20 37.58
C ASP A 113 -22.28 -3.54 37.37
N ASP A 114 -23.52 -3.64 37.85
CA ASP A 114 -24.33 -4.85 37.69
C ASP A 114 -24.63 -5.18 36.21
N ARG A 115 -24.78 -4.15 35.38
CA ARG A 115 -25.03 -4.31 33.93
C ARG A 115 -23.80 -4.87 33.23
N VAL A 116 -22.62 -4.29 33.48
CA VAL A 116 -21.35 -4.75 32.93
C VAL A 116 -21.00 -6.15 33.43
N SER A 117 -21.31 -6.47 34.68
CA SER A 117 -21.12 -7.81 35.24
C SER A 117 -21.94 -8.86 34.48
N LEU A 118 -23.21 -8.55 34.19
CA LEU A 118 -24.07 -9.41 33.36
C LEU A 118 -23.48 -9.57 31.96
N LEU A 119 -23.03 -8.50 31.32
CA LEU A 119 -22.52 -8.57 29.95
C LEU A 119 -21.23 -9.39 29.86
N ARG A 120 -20.36 -9.36 30.89
CA ARG A 120 -19.16 -10.20 30.96
C ARG A 120 -19.50 -11.68 31.11
N SER A 121 -20.41 -12.01 32.02
CA SER A 121 -20.75 -13.40 32.34
C SER A 121 -22.27 -13.63 32.39
N PRO A 122 -22.97 -13.63 31.24
CA PRO A 122 -24.43 -13.63 31.22
C PRO A 122 -25.05 -14.89 31.84
N LEU A 123 -24.37 -16.03 31.69
CA LEU A 123 -24.85 -17.33 32.20
C LEU A 123 -24.67 -17.50 33.71
N SER A 124 -23.85 -16.69 34.39
CA SER A 124 -23.64 -16.80 35.84
C SER A 124 -24.72 -16.08 36.66
N VAL A 125 -25.41 -15.11 36.06
CA VAL A 125 -26.46 -14.32 36.71
C VAL A 125 -27.70 -15.18 36.93
N LYS A 126 -28.27 -15.23 38.14
CA LYS A 126 -29.47 -16.03 38.45
C LYS A 126 -30.79 -15.27 38.28
N VAL A 127 -30.75 -13.95 38.45
CA VAL A 127 -31.91 -13.05 38.34
C VAL A 127 -31.54 -11.90 37.42
N HIS A 128 -32.36 -11.63 36.41
CA HIS A 128 -32.10 -10.53 35.49
C HIS A 128 -32.18 -9.18 36.21
N PRO A 129 -31.24 -8.24 35.96
CA PRO A 129 -31.37 -6.87 36.44
C PRO A 129 -32.62 -6.20 35.86
N ALA A 130 -33.08 -5.14 36.53
CA ALA A 130 -34.28 -4.43 36.12
C ALA A 130 -34.23 -3.93 34.67
N GLY A 131 -35.39 -3.90 34.02
CA GLY A 131 -35.54 -3.36 32.67
C GLY A 131 -35.22 -4.32 31.52
N ILE A 132 -34.82 -5.57 31.77
CA ILE A 132 -34.67 -6.58 30.71
C ILE A 132 -36.01 -7.30 30.48
N ARG A 133 -36.51 -7.28 29.25
CA ARG A 133 -37.67 -8.08 28.84
C ARG A 133 -37.23 -9.44 28.29
N THR A 134 -37.66 -10.52 28.93
CA THR A 134 -37.41 -11.91 28.50
C THR A 134 -38.71 -12.70 28.32
N ASP A 135 -39.64 -12.14 27.55
CA ASP A 135 -40.99 -12.67 27.40
C ASP A 135 -40.97 -14.01 26.63
N VAL A 136 -40.44 -14.03 25.40
CA VAL A 136 -40.43 -15.24 24.56
C VAL A 136 -39.09 -15.41 23.83
N LEU A 137 -38.57 -16.65 23.81
CA LEU A 137 -37.46 -17.07 22.95
C LEU A 137 -37.92 -18.11 21.92
N ALA A 138 -37.76 -17.82 20.64
CA ALA A 138 -37.90 -18.77 19.55
C ALA A 138 -36.51 -19.21 19.08
N ILE A 139 -36.24 -20.52 19.10
CA ILE A 139 -35.03 -21.12 18.55
C ILE A 139 -35.43 -21.84 17.26
N ILE A 140 -34.87 -21.42 16.13
CA ILE A 140 -35.24 -21.90 14.80
C ILE A 140 -34.09 -22.72 14.21
N GLY A 141 -34.35 -23.89 13.63
CA GLY A 141 -33.37 -24.82 13.07
C GLY A 141 -33.45 -26.19 13.73
N GLY A 142 -32.61 -27.12 13.28
CA GLY A 142 -32.54 -28.50 13.76
C GLY A 142 -33.00 -29.54 12.75
N MET A 143 -32.92 -29.21 11.45
CA MET A 143 -33.22 -30.17 10.38
C MET A 143 -32.13 -31.23 10.20
N THR A 144 -30.91 -30.90 10.61
CA THR A 144 -29.78 -31.81 10.68
C THR A 144 -29.50 -32.22 12.12
N TRP A 145 -28.96 -33.43 12.34
CA TRP A 145 -28.66 -33.93 13.69
C TRP A 145 -27.72 -33.02 14.52
N PRO A 146 -26.62 -32.47 13.97
CA PRO A 146 -25.75 -31.56 14.72
C PRO A 146 -26.47 -30.30 15.20
N VAL A 147 -27.30 -29.69 14.35
CA VAL A 147 -28.05 -28.47 14.70
C VAL A 147 -29.20 -28.79 15.64
N TYR A 148 -29.87 -29.94 15.49
CA TYR A 148 -30.88 -30.39 16.44
C TYR A 148 -30.29 -30.50 17.85
N LYS A 149 -29.15 -31.19 17.98
CA LYS A 149 -28.44 -31.32 19.25
C LYS A 149 -28.06 -29.95 19.84
N LEU A 150 -27.50 -29.06 19.02
CA LEU A 150 -27.15 -27.69 19.43
C LEU A 150 -28.39 -26.91 19.93
N SER A 151 -29.51 -27.00 19.21
CA SER A 151 -30.75 -26.31 19.57
C SER A 151 -31.32 -26.78 20.92
N GLN A 152 -31.21 -28.08 21.22
CA GLN A 152 -31.63 -28.66 22.50
C GLN A 152 -30.71 -28.20 23.64
N GLU A 153 -29.39 -28.24 23.45
CA GLU A 153 -28.42 -27.78 24.44
C GLU A 153 -28.62 -26.30 24.79
N ILE A 154 -28.90 -25.45 23.79
CA ILE A 154 -29.24 -24.02 24.00
C ILE A 154 -30.60 -23.90 24.70
N TYR A 155 -31.60 -24.68 24.30
CA TYR A 155 -32.91 -24.66 24.95
C TYR A 155 -32.78 -24.99 26.45
N GLU A 156 -32.02 -26.01 26.80
CA GLU A 156 -31.77 -26.44 28.18
C GLU A 156 -30.96 -25.41 28.97
N SER A 157 -29.85 -24.90 28.41
CA SER A 157 -28.96 -23.92 29.06
C SER A 157 -29.68 -22.62 29.45
N MET A 158 -30.69 -22.24 28.67
CA MET A 158 -31.48 -21.04 28.89
C MET A 158 -32.45 -21.18 30.07
N GLY A 159 -32.68 -22.37 30.61
CA GLY A 159 -33.41 -22.60 31.87
C GLY A 159 -34.74 -21.83 31.98
N SER A 160 -35.01 -21.22 33.13
CA SER A 160 -36.17 -20.35 33.38
C SER A 160 -35.93 -18.86 33.06
N ARG A 161 -34.89 -18.54 32.27
CA ARG A 161 -34.48 -17.15 31.98
C ARG A 161 -35.44 -16.40 31.08
N PHE A 162 -36.27 -17.12 30.35
CA PHE A 162 -37.37 -16.62 29.52
C PHE A 162 -38.69 -17.19 30.04
N GLN A 163 -39.77 -16.40 29.99
CA GLN A 163 -41.09 -16.85 30.44
C GLN A 163 -41.63 -17.99 29.56
N SER A 164 -41.36 -17.92 28.26
CA SER A 164 -41.65 -18.99 27.31
C SER A 164 -40.50 -19.21 26.33
N LYS A 165 -40.26 -20.48 25.97
CA LYS A 165 -39.27 -20.87 24.96
C LYS A 165 -39.90 -21.89 24.03
N ARG A 166 -39.66 -21.80 22.72
CA ARG A 166 -40.14 -22.80 21.74
C ARG A 166 -39.08 -23.07 20.67
N LEU A 167 -39.05 -24.31 20.22
CA LEU A 167 -38.21 -24.79 19.11
C LEU A 167 -39.07 -24.87 17.84
N PHE A 168 -38.47 -24.50 16.71
CA PHE A 168 -39.05 -24.59 15.38
C PHE A 168 -38.01 -25.18 14.44
N ASN A 169 -38.39 -26.13 13.58
CA ASN A 169 -37.41 -26.75 12.67
C ASN A 169 -37.00 -25.79 11.54
N THR A 170 -37.93 -24.96 11.07
CA THR A 170 -37.71 -24.00 9.97
C THR A 170 -38.25 -22.61 10.29
N VAL A 171 -37.81 -21.60 9.53
CA VAL A 171 -38.30 -20.22 9.64
C VAL A 171 -39.78 -20.14 9.28
N GLU A 172 -40.19 -20.96 8.32
CA GLU A 172 -41.56 -21.11 7.86
C GLU A 172 -42.47 -21.70 8.94
N ASP A 173 -42.00 -22.67 9.72
CA ASP A 173 -42.72 -23.21 10.88
C ASP A 173 -42.94 -22.14 11.95
N PHE A 174 -41.91 -21.31 12.20
CA PHE A 174 -42.04 -20.17 13.09
C PHE A 174 -43.07 -19.16 12.55
N ALA A 175 -43.00 -18.80 11.28
CA ALA A 175 -43.89 -17.82 10.66
C ALA A 175 -45.37 -18.24 10.69
N LYS A 176 -45.66 -19.55 10.64
CA LYS A 176 -47.02 -20.11 10.75
C LYS A 176 -47.53 -20.22 12.20
N SER A 177 -46.66 -20.02 13.18
CA SER A 177 -46.98 -20.21 14.60
C SER A 177 -47.76 -19.03 15.19
N ASP A 178 -48.45 -19.28 16.31
CA ASP A 178 -49.10 -18.21 17.07
C ASP A 178 -48.09 -17.23 17.69
N LEU A 179 -46.84 -17.66 17.92
CA LEU A 179 -45.78 -16.76 18.41
C LEU A 179 -45.42 -15.69 17.37
N ALA A 180 -45.41 -16.03 16.08
CA ALA A 180 -45.20 -15.06 15.03
C ALA A 180 -46.32 -14.01 15.00
N LYS A 181 -47.59 -14.41 15.17
CA LYS A 181 -48.72 -13.47 15.24
C LYS A 181 -48.64 -12.54 16.45
N MET A 182 -48.11 -13.02 17.57
CA MET A 182 -47.87 -12.21 18.77
C MET A 182 -46.80 -11.12 18.59
N THR A 183 -45.96 -11.20 17.55
CA THR A 183 -44.97 -10.16 17.23
C THR A 183 -45.59 -8.91 16.61
N GLU A 184 -46.82 -8.98 16.09
CA GLU A 184 -47.55 -7.83 15.55
C GLU A 184 -47.90 -6.85 16.69
N GLY A 185 -47.11 -5.78 16.80
CA GLY A 185 -47.31 -4.71 17.80
C GLY A 185 -46.63 -4.94 19.16
N SER A 186 -45.99 -6.09 19.40
CA SER A 186 -45.23 -6.37 20.63
C SER A 186 -43.81 -6.86 20.33
N ARG A 187 -42.80 -6.03 20.63
CA ARG A 187 -41.36 -6.36 20.48
C ARG A 187 -40.83 -7.31 21.57
N GLY A 188 -41.68 -8.20 22.09
CA GLY A 188 -41.34 -9.12 23.20
C GLY A 188 -40.66 -10.42 22.77
N VAL A 189 -40.62 -10.73 21.47
CA VAL A 189 -40.04 -11.98 20.96
C VAL A 189 -38.58 -11.80 20.60
N THR A 190 -37.74 -12.70 21.12
CA THR A 190 -36.35 -12.89 20.74
C THR A 190 -36.24 -14.13 19.86
N ILE A 191 -35.57 -14.01 18.71
CA ILE A 191 -35.34 -15.10 17.77
C ILE A 191 -33.85 -15.44 17.74
N LEU A 192 -33.52 -16.72 17.90
CA LEU A 192 -32.22 -17.30 17.57
C LEU A 192 -32.42 -18.26 16.39
N SER A 193 -31.95 -17.87 15.20
CA SER A 193 -32.00 -18.71 14.00
C SER A 193 -30.68 -19.43 13.79
N LEU A 194 -30.73 -20.75 13.85
CA LEU A 194 -29.69 -21.71 13.46
C LEU A 194 -29.95 -22.31 12.07
N ALA A 195 -31.01 -21.86 11.38
CA ALA A 195 -31.46 -22.47 10.13
C ALA A 195 -30.39 -22.46 9.02
N ASP A 196 -29.53 -21.45 9.00
CA ASP A 196 -28.42 -21.36 8.03
C ASP A 196 -27.37 -22.48 8.22
N LEU A 197 -27.24 -23.00 9.45
CA LEU A 197 -26.33 -24.11 9.76
C LEU A 197 -26.87 -25.46 9.26
N ASP A 198 -28.19 -25.59 9.11
CA ASP A 198 -28.78 -26.77 8.48
C ASP A 198 -28.54 -26.75 6.98
N ARG A 199 -28.82 -25.58 6.37
CA ARG A 199 -28.55 -25.26 4.97
C ARG A 199 -28.63 -23.74 4.78
N PRO A 200 -27.70 -23.10 4.05
CA PRO A 200 -27.75 -21.66 3.83
C PRO A 200 -29.13 -21.20 3.32
N TYR A 201 -29.77 -20.29 4.05
CA TYR A 201 -31.22 -20.07 3.89
C TYR A 201 -31.60 -19.52 2.51
N LEU A 202 -30.68 -18.73 1.92
CA LEU A 202 -30.86 -18.07 0.62
C LEU A 202 -30.45 -18.91 -0.59
N GLU A 203 -29.91 -20.12 -0.38
CA GLU A 203 -29.50 -21.01 -1.47
C GLU A 203 -30.70 -21.39 -2.36
N ASP A 204 -31.81 -21.78 -1.74
CA ASP A 204 -33.07 -22.11 -2.40
C ASP A 204 -34.18 -21.17 -1.92
N LEU A 205 -34.09 -19.88 -2.25
CA LEU A 205 -35.07 -18.87 -1.86
C LEU A 205 -36.37 -19.01 -2.68
N THR A 206 -37.50 -19.17 -1.97
CA THR A 206 -38.85 -19.16 -2.53
C THR A 206 -39.65 -17.96 -2.02
N ALA A 207 -40.80 -17.67 -2.64
CA ALA A 207 -41.70 -16.60 -2.15
C ALA A 207 -42.15 -16.85 -0.70
N GLU A 208 -42.49 -18.10 -0.35
CA GLU A 208 -42.87 -18.49 1.02
C GLU A 208 -41.73 -18.28 2.02
N LYS A 209 -40.49 -18.66 1.67
CA LYS A 209 -39.31 -18.40 2.49
C LYS A 209 -39.07 -16.92 2.71
N LEU A 210 -39.20 -16.13 1.65
CA LEU A 210 -39.02 -14.68 1.74
C LEU A 210 -40.09 -14.05 2.65
N ASP A 211 -41.35 -14.44 2.52
CA ASP A 211 -42.43 -13.95 3.39
C ASP A 211 -42.26 -14.41 4.83
N SER A 212 -41.75 -15.62 5.05
CA SER A 212 -41.44 -16.13 6.39
C SER A 212 -40.27 -15.38 7.03
N LEU A 213 -39.25 -15.04 6.25
CA LEU A 213 -38.14 -14.19 6.70
C LEU A 213 -38.60 -12.79 7.09
N LYS A 214 -39.55 -12.19 6.34
CA LYS A 214 -40.16 -10.90 6.72
C LYS A 214 -40.84 -11.00 8.09
N THR A 215 -41.51 -12.10 8.39
CA THR A 215 -42.14 -12.29 9.71
C THR A 215 -41.11 -12.24 10.86
N CYS A 216 -39.89 -12.73 10.65
CA CYS A 216 -38.81 -12.63 11.65
C CYS A 216 -38.38 -11.20 11.95
N THR A 217 -38.62 -10.23 11.05
CA THR A 217 -38.21 -8.84 11.26
C THR A 217 -39.09 -8.10 12.27
N ASN A 218 -40.24 -8.66 12.65
CA ASN A 218 -41.11 -8.14 13.71
C ASN A 218 -40.58 -8.43 15.13
N ALA A 219 -39.50 -9.20 15.27
CA ALA A 219 -38.89 -9.50 16.56
C ALA A 219 -38.31 -8.23 17.24
N GLY A 220 -38.11 -8.28 18.56
CA GLY A 220 -37.32 -7.28 19.27
C GLY A 220 -35.82 -7.50 19.08
N VAL A 221 -35.41 -8.78 19.08
CA VAL A 221 -34.03 -9.22 18.87
C VAL A 221 -34.03 -10.40 17.90
N LEU A 222 -33.19 -10.34 16.88
CA LEU A 222 -32.95 -11.42 15.92
C LEU A 222 -31.45 -11.73 15.87
N ILE A 223 -31.08 -12.95 16.26
CA ILE A 223 -29.72 -13.46 16.12
C ILE A 223 -29.74 -14.51 15.03
N TRP A 224 -28.93 -14.31 13.99
CA TRP A 224 -28.82 -15.24 12.88
C TRP A 224 -27.42 -15.86 12.88
N VAL A 225 -27.37 -17.18 12.98
CA VAL A 225 -26.12 -17.93 13.05
C VAL A 225 -25.79 -18.50 11.68
N THR A 226 -24.60 -18.18 11.18
CA THR A 226 -24.04 -18.68 9.91
C THR A 226 -22.75 -19.45 10.19
N CYS A 227 -22.17 -20.07 9.16
CA CYS A 227 -20.84 -20.68 9.23
C CYS A 227 -20.09 -20.40 7.93
N GLY A 228 -18.90 -19.79 8.03
CA GLY A 228 -18.07 -19.52 6.86
C GLY A 228 -18.55 -18.42 5.92
N SER A 229 -19.37 -17.47 6.40
CA SER A 229 -19.93 -16.38 5.57
C SER A 229 -18.88 -15.46 4.91
N ARG A 230 -17.64 -15.47 5.43
CA ARG A 230 -16.49 -14.72 4.92
C ARG A 230 -15.58 -15.53 4.00
N ASP A 231 -15.80 -16.84 3.92
CA ASP A 231 -15.02 -17.80 3.15
C ASP A 231 -15.88 -18.34 2.00
N ASP A 232 -15.98 -19.66 1.84
CA ASP A 232 -16.60 -20.32 0.68
C ASP A 232 -18.14 -20.52 0.79
N GLN A 233 -18.83 -19.77 1.67
CA GLN A 233 -20.31 -19.83 1.80
C GLN A 233 -21.00 -18.53 1.36
N PRO A 234 -21.16 -18.30 0.04
CA PRO A 234 -21.70 -17.04 -0.49
C PRO A 234 -23.16 -16.78 -0.09
N TYR A 235 -24.00 -17.80 0.05
CA TYR A 235 -25.41 -17.63 0.44
C TYR A 235 -25.56 -17.16 1.89
N SER A 236 -24.71 -17.62 2.80
CA SER A 236 -24.62 -17.11 4.17
C SER A 236 -24.09 -15.66 4.20
N SER A 237 -23.15 -15.35 3.30
CA SER A 237 -22.68 -13.96 3.09
C SER A 237 -23.80 -13.03 2.61
N MET A 238 -24.67 -13.51 1.70
CA MET A 238 -25.84 -12.77 1.24
C MET A 238 -26.80 -12.45 2.41
N MET A 239 -27.01 -13.40 3.34
CA MET A 239 -27.84 -13.16 4.53
C MET A 239 -27.27 -12.05 5.41
N THR A 240 -25.94 -11.99 5.56
CA THR A 240 -25.26 -10.89 6.25
C THR A 240 -25.57 -9.54 5.58
N GLY A 241 -25.61 -9.49 4.24
CA GLY A 241 -26.01 -8.31 3.48
C GLY A 241 -27.48 -7.90 3.70
N ILE A 242 -28.39 -8.88 3.71
CA ILE A 242 -29.82 -8.66 4.03
C ILE A 242 -29.96 -8.10 5.45
N ALA A 243 -29.28 -8.70 6.43
CA ALA A 243 -29.32 -8.26 7.82
C ALA A 243 -28.87 -6.80 8.00
N ARG A 244 -27.81 -6.38 7.30
CA ARG A 244 -27.35 -4.98 7.31
C ARG A 244 -28.38 -4.01 6.73
N THR A 245 -29.09 -4.44 5.69
CA THR A 245 -30.17 -3.65 5.07
C THR A 245 -31.34 -3.51 6.03
N ILE A 246 -31.82 -4.62 6.59
CA ILE A 246 -32.92 -4.65 7.57
C ILE A 246 -32.62 -3.76 8.77
N ARG A 247 -31.36 -3.77 9.28
CA ARG A 247 -30.96 -2.92 10.41
C ARG A 247 -31.18 -1.42 10.13
N THR A 248 -31.03 -0.99 8.88
CA THR A 248 -31.25 0.39 8.46
C THR A 248 -32.74 0.68 8.27
N GLU A 249 -33.49 -0.28 7.70
CA GLU A 249 -34.93 -0.15 7.45
C GLU A 249 -35.78 -0.25 8.72
N SER A 250 -35.33 -1.02 9.71
CA SER A 250 -36.05 -1.32 10.95
C SER A 250 -35.20 -1.02 12.19
N PRO A 251 -35.01 0.26 12.57
CA PRO A 251 -34.18 0.65 13.71
C PRO A 251 -34.65 0.08 15.07
N GLY A 252 -35.90 -0.39 15.13
CA GLY A 252 -36.48 -1.00 16.31
C GLY A 252 -36.16 -2.48 16.52
N LEU A 253 -35.56 -3.14 15.54
CA LEU A 253 -35.11 -4.52 15.58
C LEU A 253 -33.60 -4.53 15.87
N ASN A 254 -33.19 -5.20 16.94
CA ASN A 254 -31.76 -5.48 17.14
C ASN A 254 -31.39 -6.78 16.42
N ILE A 255 -30.61 -6.67 15.35
CA ILE A 255 -30.16 -7.80 14.54
C ILE A 255 -28.66 -8.04 14.68
N LEU A 256 -28.28 -9.27 15.05
CA LEU A 256 -26.90 -9.72 15.16
C LEU A 256 -26.62 -10.91 14.24
N MET A 257 -25.54 -10.81 13.46
CA MET A 257 -24.98 -11.95 12.72
C MET A 257 -23.90 -12.62 13.56
N HIS A 258 -23.96 -13.94 13.72
CA HIS A 258 -22.96 -14.74 14.44
C HIS A 258 -22.42 -15.82 13.51
N ASP A 259 -21.22 -15.62 12.98
CA ASP A 259 -20.61 -16.52 12.01
C ASP A 259 -19.61 -17.46 12.69
N LEU A 260 -19.87 -18.76 12.59
CA LEU A 260 -19.01 -19.82 13.10
C LEU A 260 -17.85 -20.11 12.14
N ASP A 261 -16.77 -20.65 12.70
CA ASP A 261 -15.53 -20.97 12.00
C ASP A 261 -15.66 -22.29 11.22
N LEU A 262 -15.22 -22.34 9.96
CA LEU A 262 -15.20 -23.56 9.13
C LEU A 262 -14.06 -24.53 9.46
N THR A 263 -13.08 -24.14 10.29
CA THR A 263 -11.92 -24.99 10.63
C THR A 263 -12.29 -26.26 11.40
N VAL A 264 -13.52 -26.37 11.91
CA VAL A 264 -14.09 -27.56 12.53
C VAL A 264 -15.33 -28.01 11.77
N GLN A 265 -15.57 -29.32 11.72
CA GLN A 265 -16.67 -29.93 10.97
C GLN A 265 -18.02 -29.29 11.37
N ASN A 266 -18.63 -28.56 10.41
CA ASN A 266 -19.86 -27.78 10.55
C ASN A 266 -19.80 -26.57 11.51
N GLY A 267 -18.61 -26.19 12.00
CA GLY A 267 -18.38 -25.04 12.89
C GLY A 267 -18.95 -25.15 14.31
N ILE A 268 -19.57 -26.29 14.66
CA ILE A 268 -20.19 -26.52 15.97
C ILE A 268 -19.18 -27.19 16.91
N HIS A 269 -18.73 -26.44 17.91
CA HIS A 269 -17.87 -26.90 19.00
C HIS A 269 -18.69 -27.25 20.24
N SER A 270 -18.06 -27.91 21.22
CA SER A 270 -18.67 -28.19 22.53
C SER A 270 -19.02 -26.92 23.33
N SER A 271 -18.36 -25.78 23.06
CA SER A 271 -18.68 -24.50 23.70
C SER A 271 -19.79 -23.72 22.98
N THR A 272 -20.11 -24.05 21.72
CA THR A 272 -20.99 -23.25 20.85
C THR A 272 -22.36 -23.00 21.47
N ALA A 273 -22.95 -24.01 22.13
CA ALA A 273 -24.22 -23.83 22.83
C ALA A 273 -24.13 -22.76 23.93
N ALA A 274 -23.08 -22.81 24.77
CA ALA A 274 -22.86 -21.83 25.82
C ALA A 274 -22.58 -20.42 25.26
N ASP A 275 -21.78 -20.35 24.19
CA ASP A 275 -21.40 -19.09 23.54
C ASP A 275 -22.61 -18.39 22.90
N LEU A 276 -23.45 -19.14 22.19
CA LEU A 276 -24.69 -18.62 21.60
C LEU A 276 -25.71 -18.24 22.67
N SER A 277 -25.84 -19.03 23.74
CA SER A 277 -26.74 -18.72 24.86
C SER A 277 -26.31 -17.42 25.56
N ALA A 278 -25.01 -17.25 25.80
CA ALA A 278 -24.46 -16.01 26.34
C ALA A 278 -24.67 -14.82 25.38
N THR A 279 -24.55 -15.04 24.07
CA THR A 279 -24.81 -14.03 23.03
C THR A 279 -26.27 -13.57 23.04
N VAL A 280 -27.23 -14.48 23.11
CA VAL A 280 -28.66 -14.16 23.24
C VAL A 280 -28.92 -13.27 24.45
N LEU A 281 -28.40 -13.65 25.62
CA LEU A 281 -28.61 -12.87 26.84
C LEU A 281 -27.97 -11.48 26.76
N ARG A 282 -26.78 -11.35 26.17
CA ARG A 282 -26.14 -10.04 25.94
C ARG A 282 -27.00 -9.16 25.04
N GLN A 283 -27.45 -9.70 23.91
CA GLN A 283 -28.21 -8.90 22.94
C GLN A 283 -29.58 -8.48 23.46
N VAL A 284 -30.25 -9.34 24.22
CA VAL A 284 -31.51 -8.96 24.89
C VAL A 284 -31.26 -7.87 25.93
N ALA A 285 -30.22 -7.99 26.75
CA ALA A 285 -29.87 -6.94 27.72
C ALA A 285 -29.57 -5.60 27.03
N LEU A 286 -28.72 -5.63 26.00
CA LEU A 286 -28.32 -4.44 25.25
C LEU A 286 -29.48 -3.78 24.49
N ALA A 287 -30.37 -4.57 23.89
CA ALA A 287 -31.55 -4.06 23.20
C ALA A 287 -32.51 -3.31 24.15
N ASN A 288 -32.57 -3.71 25.42
CA ASN A 288 -33.44 -3.06 26.41
C ASN A 288 -32.77 -1.85 27.08
N TRP A 289 -31.48 -1.91 27.39
CA TRP A 289 -30.77 -0.84 28.10
C TRP A 289 -30.25 0.28 27.19
N GLY A 290 -30.03 -0.01 25.91
CA GLY A 290 -29.25 0.85 25.04
C GLY A 290 -27.77 0.94 25.47
N THR A 291 -26.99 1.74 24.74
CA THR A 291 -25.53 1.84 24.95
C THR A 291 -25.06 3.25 25.32
N ASP A 292 -25.93 4.25 25.42
CA ASP A 292 -25.49 5.64 25.60
C ASP A 292 -24.91 5.90 27.01
N SER A 293 -25.35 5.14 28.01
CA SER A 293 -24.97 5.32 29.42
C SER A 293 -23.85 4.38 29.89
N MET A 294 -23.26 3.59 29.00
CA MET A 294 -22.16 2.67 29.32
C MET A 294 -21.28 2.42 28.09
N LEU A 295 -20.00 2.14 28.30
CA LEU A 295 -19.14 1.66 27.22
C LEU A 295 -19.36 0.16 27.01
N TRP A 296 -20.26 -0.18 26.11
CA TRP A 296 -20.39 -1.51 25.54
C TRP A 296 -20.95 -1.40 24.12
N SER A 297 -20.29 -2.00 23.15
CA SER A 297 -20.73 -1.99 21.75
C SER A 297 -21.77 -3.10 21.49
N LEU A 298 -22.76 -2.82 20.64
CA LEU A 298 -23.77 -3.82 20.24
C LEU A 298 -23.17 -4.99 19.44
N GLU A 299 -22.07 -4.74 18.72
CA GLU A 299 -21.38 -5.70 17.85
C GLU A 299 -22.32 -6.39 16.86
N PRO A 300 -22.71 -5.69 15.77
CA PRO A 300 -23.71 -6.18 14.83
C PRO A 300 -23.36 -7.48 14.11
N ASP A 301 -22.06 -7.72 13.91
CA ASP A 301 -21.52 -8.88 13.21
C ASP A 301 -20.37 -9.45 14.07
N ILE A 302 -20.47 -10.73 14.46
CA ILE A 302 -19.45 -11.48 15.20
C ILE A 302 -18.96 -12.61 14.31
N TYR A 303 -17.63 -12.75 14.19
CA TYR A 303 -17.00 -13.83 13.43
C TYR A 303 -16.10 -14.64 14.35
N ILE A 304 -16.24 -15.96 14.36
CA ILE A 304 -15.34 -16.87 15.05
C ILE A 304 -14.22 -17.27 14.09
N GLN A 305 -12.97 -17.07 14.50
CA GLN A 305 -11.81 -17.54 13.75
C GLN A 305 -10.71 -18.00 14.70
N ASN A 306 -10.25 -19.25 14.56
CA ASN A 306 -9.24 -19.87 15.40
C ASN A 306 -9.55 -19.74 16.92
N GLY A 307 -10.82 -19.96 17.29
CA GLY A 307 -11.30 -19.85 18.67
C GLY A 307 -11.36 -18.42 19.23
N ARG A 308 -11.23 -17.39 18.38
CA ARG A 308 -11.31 -15.98 18.78
C ARG A 308 -12.52 -15.31 18.14
N GLN A 309 -13.14 -14.39 18.89
CA GLN A 309 -14.18 -13.51 18.36
C GLN A 309 -13.53 -12.30 17.66
N LEU A 310 -13.91 -12.08 16.41
CA LEU A 310 -13.50 -10.96 15.59
C LEU A 310 -14.71 -10.08 15.29
N PHE A 311 -14.45 -8.77 15.28
CA PHE A 311 -15.45 -7.75 14.95
C PHE A 311 -14.96 -6.92 13.77
N SER A 312 -15.87 -6.58 12.86
CA SER A 312 -15.54 -5.73 11.71
C SER A 312 -15.53 -4.25 12.11
N ARG A 313 -14.53 -3.52 11.62
CA ARG A 313 -14.40 -2.06 11.73
C ARG A 313 -13.96 -1.48 10.41
N ILE A 314 -14.55 -0.36 10.02
CA ILE A 314 -14.12 0.40 8.85
C ILE A 314 -13.06 1.40 9.33
N VAL A 315 -11.82 1.19 8.89
CA VAL A 315 -10.68 2.07 9.19
C VAL A 315 -10.13 2.67 7.91
N PRO A 316 -9.66 3.93 7.91
CA PRO A 316 -9.00 4.51 6.76
C PRO A 316 -7.77 3.70 6.34
N ASP A 317 -7.73 3.24 5.09
CA ASP A 317 -6.55 2.62 4.50
C ASP A 317 -5.59 3.72 4.04
N ARG A 318 -4.62 4.05 4.89
CA ARG A 318 -3.68 5.16 4.65
C ARG A 318 -2.91 4.98 3.35
N GLU A 319 -2.44 3.77 3.02
CA GLU A 319 -1.66 3.55 1.81
C GLU A 319 -2.50 3.86 0.57
N LYS A 320 -3.72 3.31 0.47
CA LYS A 320 -4.60 3.55 -0.68
C LYS A 320 -5.04 5.01 -0.77
N ASN A 321 -5.35 5.63 0.37
CA ASN A 321 -5.73 7.03 0.42
C ASN A 321 -4.58 7.96 0.02
N ASP A 322 -3.35 7.66 0.44
CA ASP A 322 -2.18 8.45 0.05
C ASP A 322 -1.91 8.30 -1.45
N ARG A 323 -2.03 7.11 -2.04
CA ARG A 323 -1.96 6.92 -3.51
C ARG A 323 -3.06 7.70 -4.26
N TYR A 324 -4.30 7.65 -3.78
CA TYR A 324 -5.40 8.40 -4.41
C TYR A 324 -5.15 9.92 -4.33
N ASN A 325 -4.73 10.42 -3.17
CA ASN A 325 -4.52 11.84 -2.95
C ASN A 325 -3.25 12.38 -3.63
N SER A 326 -2.29 11.52 -3.99
CA SER A 326 -1.06 11.95 -4.64
C SER A 326 -1.28 12.54 -6.04
N GLN A 327 -2.43 12.26 -6.67
CA GLN A 327 -2.85 12.92 -7.92
C GLN A 327 -3.09 14.43 -7.74
N ARG A 328 -3.38 14.89 -6.51
CA ARG A 328 -3.79 16.27 -6.23
C ARG A 328 -2.77 17.06 -5.39
N ARG A 329 -1.88 16.36 -4.70
CA ARG A 329 -0.86 16.97 -3.83
C ARG A 329 0.34 16.05 -3.67
N ASN A 330 1.51 16.63 -3.44
CA ASN A 330 2.71 15.85 -3.15
C ASN A 330 2.57 15.15 -1.80
N ILE A 331 2.84 13.85 -1.76
CA ILE A 331 2.80 13.03 -0.56
C ILE A 331 4.12 12.27 -0.48
N LEU A 332 4.84 12.48 0.62
CA LEU A 332 6.09 11.80 0.90
C LEU A 332 5.84 10.69 1.93
N THR A 333 6.36 9.51 1.67
CA THR A 333 6.38 8.40 2.62
C THR A 333 7.81 7.95 2.87
N PRO A 334 8.16 7.56 4.11
CA PRO A 334 9.41 6.85 4.35
C PRO A 334 9.44 5.57 3.52
N ALA A 335 10.47 5.41 2.69
CA ALA A 335 10.74 4.18 1.96
C ALA A 335 11.82 3.38 2.68
N ASN A 336 11.55 2.09 2.92
CA ASN A 336 12.54 1.17 3.43
C ASN A 336 13.31 0.57 2.24
N LEU A 337 14.57 0.95 2.09
CA LEU A 337 15.43 0.56 0.96
C LEU A 337 15.94 -0.88 1.07
N SER A 338 15.88 -1.49 2.25
CA SER A 338 16.30 -2.88 2.46
C SER A 338 15.29 -3.93 1.97
N ASN A 339 13.98 -3.61 2.08
CA ASN A 339 12.89 -4.54 1.79
C ASN A 339 11.85 -4.01 0.78
N GLY A 340 11.89 -2.71 0.44
CA GLY A 340 10.97 -2.07 -0.51
C GLY A 340 11.59 -1.87 -1.90
N ASN A 341 10.77 -2.04 -2.94
CA ASN A 341 11.17 -1.67 -4.30
C ASN A 341 10.87 -0.18 -4.53
N VAL A 342 11.90 0.61 -4.79
CA VAL A 342 11.78 2.05 -5.12
C VAL A 342 12.54 2.37 -6.39
N GLU A 343 12.13 3.42 -7.07
CA GLU A 343 12.63 3.86 -8.36
C GLU A 343 13.14 5.30 -8.28
N LEU A 344 14.27 5.54 -8.93
CA LEU A 344 14.79 6.86 -9.24
C LEU A 344 14.26 7.32 -10.60
N ALA A 345 13.22 8.15 -10.59
CA ALA A 345 12.51 8.58 -11.79
C ALA A 345 12.85 10.03 -12.17
N GLY A 346 13.21 10.25 -13.44
CA GLY A 346 13.32 11.61 -13.99
C GLY A 346 11.96 12.18 -14.38
N VAL A 347 11.61 13.36 -13.87
CA VAL A 347 10.35 14.05 -14.17
C VAL A 347 10.54 15.49 -14.62
N GLY A 348 9.46 16.07 -15.17
CA GLY A 348 9.49 17.42 -15.73
C GLY A 348 10.13 17.50 -17.11
N HIS A 349 10.12 18.71 -17.68
CA HIS A 349 10.68 19.07 -18.98
C HIS A 349 11.28 20.49 -18.90
N GLY A 350 12.25 20.80 -19.76
CA GLY A 350 12.88 22.13 -19.79
C GLY A 350 13.55 22.47 -18.46
N ASN A 351 13.16 23.60 -17.84
CA ASN A 351 13.76 24.06 -16.57
C ASN A 351 13.18 23.38 -15.32
N GLU A 352 12.09 22.59 -15.45
CA GLU A 352 11.44 21.88 -14.35
C GLU A 352 11.93 20.44 -14.20
N GLN A 353 13.06 20.09 -14.82
CA GLN A 353 13.62 18.74 -14.74
C GLN A 353 14.14 18.45 -13.34
N SER A 354 13.70 17.34 -12.78
CA SER A 354 14.16 16.85 -11.48
C SER A 354 14.23 15.33 -11.47
N ILE A 355 14.95 14.82 -10.47
CA ILE A 355 15.01 13.40 -10.16
C ILE A 355 14.25 13.18 -8.86
N GLU A 356 13.33 12.23 -8.85
CA GLU A 356 12.52 11.91 -7.68
C GLU A 356 12.63 10.43 -7.32
N LEU A 357 12.63 10.16 -6.02
CA LEU A 357 12.49 8.80 -5.50
C LEU A 357 11.02 8.45 -5.38
N ARG A 358 10.59 7.27 -5.87
CA ARG A 358 9.18 6.86 -5.89
C ARG A 358 9.03 5.38 -5.52
N PRO A 359 7.97 4.98 -4.79
CA PRO A 359 7.69 3.56 -4.59
C PRO A 359 7.26 2.90 -5.91
N VAL A 360 7.84 1.74 -6.24
CA VAL A 360 7.43 0.98 -7.42
C VAL A 360 6.05 0.39 -7.20
N SER A 361 5.17 0.51 -8.19
CA SER A 361 3.84 -0.10 -8.12
C SER A 361 3.95 -1.62 -8.12
N ARG A 362 3.26 -2.29 -7.19
CA ARG A 362 3.16 -3.77 -7.19
C ARG A 362 2.39 -4.32 -8.38
N LEU A 363 1.68 -3.45 -9.10
CA LEU A 363 0.94 -3.78 -10.31
C LEU A 363 1.69 -3.41 -11.59
N ALA A 364 2.90 -2.83 -11.48
CA ALA A 364 3.71 -2.50 -12.65
C ALA A 364 3.98 -3.75 -13.47
N LEU A 365 3.72 -3.67 -14.78
CA LEU A 365 3.92 -4.78 -15.69
C LEU A 365 5.40 -4.93 -16.02
N ILE A 366 5.91 -6.15 -15.85
CA ILE A 366 7.24 -6.53 -16.33
C ILE A 366 7.11 -6.85 -17.82
N HIS A 367 7.70 -6.02 -18.66
CA HIS A 367 7.81 -6.27 -20.09
C HIS A 367 9.16 -6.92 -20.38
N SER A 368 9.20 -8.24 -20.60
CA SER A 368 10.31 -8.83 -21.35
C SER A 368 9.90 -10.13 -22.02
N ALA A 369 10.04 -10.15 -23.34
CA ALA A 369 9.96 -11.39 -24.14
C ALA A 369 11.30 -12.17 -24.12
N THR A 370 12.37 -11.56 -23.58
CA THR A 370 13.73 -12.13 -23.54
C THR A 370 14.10 -12.60 -22.13
N ALA A 371 15.09 -13.49 -22.05
CA ALA A 371 15.59 -13.98 -20.77
C ALA A 371 16.21 -12.83 -19.96
N THR A 372 15.69 -12.58 -18.76
CA THR A 372 16.16 -11.53 -17.85
C THR A 372 16.98 -12.09 -16.69
N ARG A 373 17.69 -11.21 -16.00
CA ARG A 373 18.30 -11.41 -14.67
C ARG A 373 17.65 -10.42 -13.70
N THR A 374 17.47 -10.84 -12.45
CA THR A 374 17.00 -9.92 -11.40
C THR A 374 18.18 -9.45 -10.58
N LEU A 375 18.37 -8.15 -10.52
CA LEU A 375 19.49 -7.50 -9.88
C LEU A 375 19.02 -6.72 -8.67
N ARG A 376 19.83 -6.74 -7.60
CA ARG A 376 19.78 -5.72 -6.55
C ARG A 376 20.78 -4.64 -6.90
N SER A 377 20.27 -3.46 -7.21
CA SER A 377 21.08 -2.30 -7.56
C SER A 377 21.82 -1.80 -6.33
N THR A 378 23.11 -1.48 -6.48
CA THR A 378 23.94 -0.90 -5.42
C THR A 378 24.34 0.53 -5.73
N HIS A 379 24.56 0.85 -7.00
CA HIS A 379 24.90 2.19 -7.45
C HIS A 379 24.27 2.46 -8.81
N PHE A 380 23.91 3.72 -9.03
CA PHE A 380 23.51 4.23 -10.33
C PHE A 380 24.34 5.45 -10.71
N LEU A 381 24.59 5.64 -12.00
CA LEU A 381 24.99 6.95 -12.50
C LEU A 381 23.82 7.92 -12.28
N LEU A 382 24.05 9.14 -11.78
CA LEU A 382 22.98 10.13 -11.58
C LEU A 382 22.29 10.42 -12.93
N GLN A 383 23.11 10.66 -13.95
CA GLN A 383 22.69 10.89 -15.33
C GLN A 383 22.33 9.59 -16.04
N SER A 384 21.31 9.66 -16.89
CA SER A 384 21.10 8.69 -17.96
C SER A 384 21.90 9.14 -19.18
N VAL A 385 22.63 8.23 -19.83
CA VAL A 385 23.54 8.53 -20.95
C VAL A 385 22.95 8.03 -22.26
N ALA A 386 23.17 8.77 -23.34
CA ALA A 386 22.73 8.40 -24.67
C ALA A 386 23.51 7.17 -25.19
N VAL A 387 22.77 6.17 -25.67
CA VAL A 387 23.37 4.94 -26.21
C VAL A 387 22.88 4.71 -27.64
N GLY A 388 23.82 4.84 -28.59
CA GLY A 388 23.53 4.72 -30.02
C GLY A 388 22.45 5.71 -30.48
N ALA A 389 21.53 5.24 -31.32
CA ALA A 389 20.27 5.94 -31.62
C ALA A 389 19.09 5.42 -30.78
N GLY A 390 19.38 4.58 -29.77
CA GLY A 390 18.40 3.74 -29.08
C GLY A 390 17.69 4.40 -27.88
N GLY A 391 18.21 5.52 -27.37
CA GLY A 391 17.64 6.26 -26.24
C GLY A 391 18.66 6.52 -25.12
N PHE A 392 18.16 6.94 -23.96
CA PHE A 392 18.94 7.20 -22.75
C PHE A 392 18.82 6.04 -21.76
N VAL A 393 19.94 5.60 -21.19
CA VAL A 393 19.96 4.56 -20.14
C VAL A 393 20.83 4.97 -18.97
N ARG A 394 20.46 4.52 -17.77
CA ARG A 394 21.23 4.79 -16.56
C ARG A 394 22.14 3.61 -16.26
N VAL A 395 23.45 3.82 -16.23
CA VAL A 395 24.42 2.77 -15.90
C VAL A 395 24.22 2.35 -14.44
N CYS A 396 24.08 1.05 -14.20
CA CYS A 396 23.80 0.46 -12.90
C CYS A 396 24.88 -0.55 -12.53
N ALA A 397 25.38 -0.46 -11.30
CA ALA A 397 26.09 -1.57 -10.67
C ALA A 397 25.16 -2.29 -9.70
N GLY A 398 25.33 -3.60 -9.55
CA GLY A 398 24.49 -4.39 -8.66
C GLY A 398 24.99 -5.78 -8.40
N VAL A 399 24.15 -6.57 -7.73
CA VAL A 399 24.37 -7.99 -7.45
C VAL A 399 23.23 -8.79 -8.07
N ASP A 400 23.57 -9.77 -8.90
CA ASP A 400 22.60 -10.73 -9.43
C ASP A 400 22.07 -11.59 -8.29
N LEU A 401 20.75 -11.54 -8.03
CA LEU A 401 20.15 -12.23 -6.88
C LEU A 401 20.23 -13.75 -6.98
N ALA A 402 20.30 -14.31 -8.20
CA ALA A 402 20.37 -15.75 -8.40
C ALA A 402 21.80 -16.28 -8.23
N THR A 403 22.79 -15.56 -8.76
CA THR A 403 24.19 -16.02 -8.78
C THR A 403 25.06 -15.41 -7.68
N GLN A 404 24.58 -14.36 -7.01
CA GLN A 404 25.32 -13.53 -6.04
C GLN A 404 26.60 -12.91 -6.62
N LYS A 405 26.71 -12.82 -7.95
CA LYS A 405 27.84 -12.18 -8.63
C LYS A 405 27.58 -10.69 -8.82
N HIS A 406 28.66 -9.91 -8.77
CA HIS A 406 28.62 -8.49 -9.11
C HIS A 406 28.41 -8.33 -10.62
N VAL A 407 27.62 -7.33 -11.00
CA VAL A 407 27.30 -7.04 -12.40
C VAL A 407 27.30 -5.54 -12.68
N LEU A 408 27.61 -5.20 -13.93
CA LEU A 408 27.37 -3.90 -14.54
C LEU A 408 26.24 -4.04 -15.57
N ALA A 409 25.24 -3.16 -15.53
CA ALA A 409 24.02 -3.32 -16.31
C ALA A 409 23.45 -1.99 -16.82
N LEU A 410 22.62 -2.07 -17.85
CA LEU A 410 21.86 -0.94 -18.40
C LEU A 410 20.36 -1.25 -18.33
N PRO A 411 19.73 -1.07 -17.16
CA PRO A 411 18.30 -1.31 -17.03
C PRO A 411 17.46 -0.26 -17.76
N ASP A 412 16.22 -0.65 -18.10
CA ASP A 412 15.17 0.22 -18.65
C ASP A 412 14.45 1.05 -17.57
N SER A 413 14.80 0.84 -16.30
CA SER A 413 14.26 1.54 -15.13
C SER A 413 15.29 1.57 -14.01
N SER A 414 15.29 2.63 -13.19
CA SER A 414 16.32 2.81 -12.15
C SER A 414 15.79 2.39 -10.78
N GLN A 415 15.53 1.09 -10.60
CA GLN A 415 14.89 0.53 -9.40
C GLN A 415 15.89 -0.14 -8.45
N SER A 416 15.57 -0.23 -7.15
CA SER A 416 16.37 -1.00 -6.17
C SER A 416 16.46 -2.48 -6.54
N ILE A 417 15.36 -3.03 -7.05
CA ILE A 417 15.30 -4.37 -7.59
C ILE A 417 14.78 -4.27 -9.01
N VAL A 418 15.63 -4.60 -9.98
CA VAL A 418 15.33 -4.43 -11.40
C VAL A 418 15.56 -5.72 -12.17
N GLN A 419 14.71 -5.97 -13.17
CA GLN A 419 14.93 -7.05 -14.12
C GLN A 419 15.59 -6.49 -15.38
N VAL A 420 16.72 -7.08 -15.77
CA VAL A 420 17.52 -6.61 -16.90
C VAL A 420 17.69 -7.74 -17.91
N PRO A 421 17.52 -7.49 -19.23
CA PRO A 421 17.89 -8.45 -20.26
C PRO A 421 19.34 -8.92 -20.12
N ARG A 422 19.58 -10.21 -20.35
CA ARG A 422 20.92 -10.82 -20.16
C ARG A 422 22.02 -10.14 -20.99
N ASP A 423 21.69 -9.65 -22.18
CA ASP A 423 22.66 -9.10 -23.13
C ASP A 423 23.22 -7.73 -22.70
N ILE A 424 22.57 -7.05 -21.76
CA ILE A 424 23.00 -5.77 -21.18
C ILE A 424 23.26 -5.88 -19.68
N CYS A 425 23.67 -7.07 -19.24
CA CYS A 425 24.04 -7.36 -17.86
C CYS A 425 25.32 -8.18 -17.83
N ILE A 426 26.43 -7.54 -17.49
CA ILE A 426 27.78 -8.09 -17.63
C ILE A 426 28.33 -8.45 -16.26
N PRO A 427 28.75 -9.71 -16.04
CA PRO A 427 29.36 -10.11 -14.80
C PRO A 427 30.74 -9.48 -14.65
N VAL A 428 31.01 -8.94 -13.46
CA VAL A 428 32.32 -8.37 -13.12
C VAL A 428 32.95 -9.17 -11.98
N PRO A 429 34.30 -9.33 -11.97
CA PRO A 429 35.00 -10.16 -10.99
C PRO A 429 34.96 -9.60 -9.56
N THR A 430 34.84 -8.28 -9.40
CA THR A 430 34.87 -7.59 -8.11
C THR A 430 33.74 -6.57 -8.00
N HIS A 431 33.54 -6.03 -6.80
CA HIS A 431 32.57 -4.97 -6.55
C HIS A 431 32.93 -3.72 -7.40
N VAL A 432 31.96 -3.22 -8.16
CA VAL A 432 32.12 -1.99 -8.96
C VAL A 432 32.23 -0.78 -8.04
N ILE A 433 33.35 -0.07 -8.10
CA ILE A 433 33.52 1.18 -7.35
C ILE A 433 32.95 2.38 -8.13
N PRO A 434 32.53 3.48 -7.46
CA PRO A 434 31.86 4.61 -8.11
C PRO A 434 32.59 5.17 -9.34
N SER A 435 33.92 5.27 -9.30
CA SER A 435 34.72 5.78 -10.41
C SER A 435 34.66 4.89 -11.66
N GLN A 436 34.56 3.57 -11.51
CA GLN A 436 34.36 2.64 -12.64
C GLN A 436 32.99 2.86 -13.30
N LEU A 437 31.95 3.14 -12.50
CA LEU A 437 30.61 3.42 -13.01
C LEU A 437 30.58 4.72 -13.83
N VAL A 438 31.29 5.75 -13.38
CA VAL A 438 31.43 7.01 -14.13
C VAL A 438 32.26 6.83 -15.39
N ILE A 439 33.33 6.02 -15.35
CA ILE A 439 34.11 5.69 -16.55
C ILE A 439 33.23 4.99 -17.59
N ALA A 440 32.39 4.03 -17.18
CA ALA A 440 31.46 3.36 -18.09
C ALA A 440 30.50 4.37 -18.76
N GLY A 441 29.92 5.30 -17.98
CA GLY A 441 29.10 6.39 -18.51
C GLY A 441 29.85 7.30 -19.48
N ALA A 442 31.07 7.72 -19.12
CA ALA A 442 31.94 8.56 -19.94
C ALA A 442 32.33 7.88 -21.26
N GLN A 443 32.56 6.57 -21.26
CA GLN A 443 32.87 5.80 -22.46
C GLN A 443 31.69 5.71 -23.44
N LEU A 444 30.46 5.63 -22.93
CA LEU A 444 29.23 5.67 -23.73
C LEU A 444 29.03 7.06 -24.37
N ILE A 445 29.24 8.13 -23.59
CA ILE A 445 29.24 9.51 -24.11
C ILE A 445 30.30 9.68 -25.20
N ALA A 446 31.51 9.16 -24.98
CA ALA A 446 32.60 9.22 -25.95
C ALA A 446 32.25 8.50 -27.26
N ASP A 447 31.64 7.31 -27.18
CA ASP A 447 31.20 6.59 -28.39
C ASP A 447 30.14 7.36 -29.16
N ARG A 448 29.19 7.99 -28.46
CA ARG A 448 28.16 8.81 -29.09
C ARG A 448 28.79 10.00 -29.83
N LEU A 449 29.64 10.78 -29.18
CA LEU A 449 30.30 11.93 -29.80
C LEU A 449 31.19 11.53 -30.99
N LEU A 450 31.97 10.47 -30.83
CA LEU A 450 32.88 9.99 -31.89
C LEU A 450 32.14 9.28 -33.03
N SER A 451 30.89 8.85 -32.83
CA SER A 451 30.03 8.37 -33.92
C SER A 451 29.54 9.50 -34.83
N LEU A 452 29.47 10.72 -34.29
CA LEU A 452 29.06 11.94 -35.01
C LEU A 452 30.25 12.70 -35.61
N THR A 453 31.48 12.31 -35.23
CA THR A 453 32.70 13.00 -35.66
C THR A 453 33.41 12.24 -36.79
N SER A 454 33.71 12.93 -37.88
CA SER A 454 34.39 12.34 -39.05
C SER A 454 35.89 12.13 -38.79
N ARG A 455 36.48 11.07 -39.37
CA ARG A 455 37.94 10.83 -39.28
C ARG A 455 38.73 12.01 -39.85
N GLY A 456 39.82 12.40 -39.19
CA GLY A 456 40.70 13.50 -39.60
C GLY A 456 40.16 14.90 -39.29
N SER A 457 39.01 15.02 -38.62
CA SER A 457 38.41 16.30 -38.24
C SER A 457 38.65 16.68 -36.77
N THR A 458 38.32 17.91 -36.39
CA THR A 458 38.51 18.43 -35.03
C THR A 458 37.19 18.45 -34.24
N LEU A 459 37.20 17.80 -33.08
CA LEU A 459 36.15 17.85 -32.05
C LEU A 459 36.56 18.85 -30.97
N ILE A 460 35.74 19.88 -30.74
CA ILE A 460 35.92 20.85 -29.66
C ILE A 460 34.93 20.56 -28.55
N ILE A 461 35.43 20.51 -27.31
CA ILE A 461 34.62 20.22 -26.12
C ILE A 461 34.80 21.35 -25.12
N ASN A 462 33.72 22.09 -24.82
CA ASN A 462 33.71 23.14 -23.82
C ASN A 462 33.23 22.58 -22.46
N GLU A 463 34.04 22.78 -21.43
CA GLU A 463 33.87 22.30 -20.05
C GLU A 463 33.71 20.78 -19.88
N PRO A 464 34.56 19.93 -20.49
CA PRO A 464 34.48 18.50 -20.21
C PRO A 464 34.93 18.19 -18.78
N ASP A 465 34.21 17.27 -18.15
CA ASP A 465 34.69 16.59 -16.95
C ASP A 465 35.98 15.79 -17.29
N LEU A 466 36.91 15.67 -16.34
CA LEU A 466 38.21 15.00 -16.56
C LEU A 466 38.05 13.55 -17.08
N ILE A 467 37.08 12.81 -16.53
CA ILE A 467 36.83 11.42 -16.92
C ILE A 467 36.27 11.36 -18.35
N VAL A 468 35.33 12.24 -18.69
CA VAL A 468 34.75 12.36 -20.04
C VAL A 468 35.82 12.74 -21.06
N GLN A 469 36.65 13.74 -20.73
CA GLN A 469 37.80 14.15 -21.54
C GLN A 469 38.75 12.96 -21.81
N THR A 470 39.11 12.21 -20.78
CA THR A 470 40.05 11.10 -20.87
C THR A 470 39.50 9.98 -21.74
N ALA A 471 38.22 9.61 -21.55
CA ALA A 471 37.52 8.62 -22.36
C ALA A 471 37.47 9.03 -23.84
N ILE A 472 37.11 10.28 -24.12
CA ILE A 472 37.05 10.80 -25.50
C ILE A 472 38.43 10.80 -26.15
N ARG A 473 39.48 11.30 -25.48
CA ARG A 473 40.84 11.33 -26.04
C ARG A 473 41.37 9.94 -26.35
N LYS A 474 41.17 8.98 -25.43
CA LYS A 474 41.58 7.59 -25.62
C LYS A 474 40.97 7.02 -26.91
N LYS A 475 39.65 7.14 -27.07
CA LYS A 475 38.92 6.61 -28.23
C LYS A 475 39.09 7.45 -29.52
N ALA A 476 39.36 8.75 -29.42
CA ALA A 476 39.61 9.61 -30.57
C ALA A 476 40.95 9.28 -31.25
N SER A 477 41.97 8.90 -30.47
CA SER A 477 43.30 8.56 -30.97
C SER A 477 43.26 7.39 -31.96
N THR A 478 42.39 6.41 -31.74
CA THR A 478 42.22 5.23 -32.62
C THR A 478 41.46 5.56 -33.91
N LYS A 479 40.70 6.66 -33.92
CA LYS A 479 39.91 7.14 -35.08
C LYS A 479 40.56 8.30 -35.84
N ASN A 480 41.77 8.71 -35.46
CA ASN A 480 42.47 9.87 -36.03
C ASN A 480 41.63 11.16 -35.98
N ILE A 481 41.00 11.42 -34.83
CA ILE A 481 40.22 12.65 -34.58
C ILE A 481 41.02 13.55 -33.64
N GLN A 482 41.14 14.84 -33.98
CA GLN A 482 41.80 15.81 -33.13
C GLN A 482 40.82 16.32 -32.07
N VAL A 483 41.17 16.23 -30.79
CA VAL A 483 40.31 16.68 -29.68
C VAL A 483 40.92 17.92 -29.03
N VAL A 484 40.15 19.00 -28.98
CA VAL A 484 40.50 20.24 -28.28
C VAL A 484 39.51 20.45 -27.16
N CYS A 485 40.01 20.62 -25.94
CA CYS A 485 39.17 20.85 -24.76
C CYS A 485 39.36 22.28 -24.28
N VAL A 486 38.27 22.95 -23.95
CA VAL A 486 38.23 24.35 -23.53
C VAL A 486 37.58 24.44 -22.15
N THR A 487 38.04 25.38 -21.32
CA THR A 487 37.43 25.67 -20.03
C THR A 487 37.51 27.17 -19.74
N SER A 488 36.46 27.70 -19.10
CA SER A 488 36.37 29.05 -18.55
C SER A 488 36.95 29.15 -17.13
N SER A 489 37.41 28.02 -16.57
CA SER A 489 37.95 27.94 -15.21
C SER A 489 39.48 27.84 -15.21
N THR A 490 40.14 28.81 -14.56
CA THR A 490 41.59 28.82 -14.41
C THR A 490 42.09 27.64 -13.58
N THR A 491 41.35 27.24 -12.54
CA THR A 491 41.68 26.08 -11.72
C THR A 491 41.58 24.78 -12.51
N ASN A 492 40.53 24.61 -13.32
CA ASN A 492 40.38 23.42 -14.16
C ASN A 492 41.47 23.34 -15.24
N SER A 493 41.91 24.47 -15.80
CA SER A 493 43.00 24.48 -16.80
C SER A 493 44.37 24.09 -16.24
N GLN A 494 44.57 24.22 -14.92
CA GLN A 494 45.81 23.81 -14.24
C GLN A 494 45.82 22.32 -13.90
N ILE A 495 44.63 21.72 -13.73
CA ILE A 495 44.43 20.34 -13.29
C ILE A 495 44.16 19.41 -14.48
N ASN A 496 43.42 19.90 -15.48
CA ASN A 496 43.03 19.17 -16.68
C ASN A 496 43.76 19.75 -17.89
N PRO A 497 44.11 18.92 -18.89
CA PRO A 497 44.77 19.36 -20.12
C PRO A 497 43.78 20.10 -21.05
N CYS A 498 43.21 21.21 -20.59
CA CYS A 498 42.27 22.07 -21.30
C CYS A 498 42.89 23.44 -21.60
N VAL A 499 42.50 24.04 -22.71
CA VAL A 499 42.82 25.42 -23.04
C VAL A 499 41.93 26.33 -22.20
N TYR A 500 42.53 27.17 -21.37
CA TYR A 500 41.79 28.22 -20.69
C TYR A 500 41.33 29.29 -21.70
N LEU A 501 40.05 29.60 -21.72
CA LEU A 501 39.49 30.67 -22.54
C LEU A 501 38.69 31.62 -21.64
N ASP A 502 39.17 32.85 -21.51
CA ASP A 502 38.51 33.88 -20.72
C ASP A 502 37.22 34.35 -21.43
N PRO A 503 36.10 34.57 -20.72
CA PRO A 503 34.85 35.11 -21.29
C PRO A 503 35.00 36.47 -22.01
N SER A 504 36.13 37.16 -21.86
CA SER A 504 36.47 38.41 -22.55
C SER A 504 37.59 38.25 -23.59
N SER A 505 37.89 37.01 -23.99
CA SER A 505 38.93 36.70 -24.97
C SER A 505 38.68 37.40 -26.33
N PRO A 506 39.71 38.01 -26.94
CA PRO A 506 39.57 38.63 -28.26
C PRO A 506 39.17 37.62 -29.34
N VAL A 507 38.31 38.05 -30.27
CA VAL A 507 37.76 37.22 -31.36
C VAL A 507 38.84 36.45 -32.15
N HIS A 508 39.99 37.07 -32.44
CA HIS A 508 41.07 36.41 -33.19
C HIS A 508 41.66 35.19 -32.46
N VAL A 509 41.66 35.19 -31.12
CA VAL A 509 42.12 34.06 -30.31
C VAL A 509 41.12 32.91 -30.45
N VAL A 510 39.83 33.20 -30.36
CA VAL A 510 38.75 32.21 -30.52
C VAL A 510 38.78 31.61 -31.92
N GLN A 511 38.92 32.44 -32.97
CA GLN A 511 39.01 31.98 -34.36
C GLN A 511 40.21 31.06 -34.61
N SER A 512 41.35 31.31 -33.97
CA SER A 512 42.52 30.43 -34.07
C SER A 512 42.28 29.05 -33.45
N LEU A 513 41.38 28.95 -32.48
CA LEU A 513 41.02 27.72 -31.79
C LEU A 513 39.98 26.90 -32.55
N VAL A 514 39.00 27.57 -33.18
CA VAL A 514 37.80 26.92 -33.76
C VAL A 514 37.86 26.67 -35.26
N GLY A 515 38.88 27.16 -35.97
CA GLY A 515 38.92 27.23 -37.44
C GLY A 515 38.69 25.93 -38.22
N ASN A 516 38.98 24.75 -37.65
CA ASN A 516 38.79 23.44 -38.29
C ASN A 516 37.77 22.54 -37.55
N CYS A 517 36.94 23.12 -36.68
CA CYS A 517 35.96 22.38 -35.88
C CYS A 517 34.84 21.77 -36.76
N SER A 518 34.68 20.44 -36.70
CA SER A 518 33.57 19.73 -37.35
C SER A 518 32.41 19.44 -36.40
N VAL A 519 32.72 19.23 -35.12
CA VAL A 519 31.74 18.95 -34.06
C VAL A 519 32.14 19.75 -32.84
N PHE A 520 31.18 20.48 -32.28
CA PHE A 520 31.33 21.23 -31.05
C PHE A 520 30.32 20.70 -30.02
N VAL A 521 30.77 20.48 -28.79
CA VAL A 521 29.90 20.11 -27.67
C VAL A 521 30.18 21.00 -26.47
N HIS A 522 29.12 21.39 -25.78
CA HIS A 522 29.17 22.21 -24.58
C HIS A 522 28.47 21.54 -23.41
N PHE A 523 29.16 21.56 -22.26
CA PHE A 523 28.60 21.22 -20.95
C PHE A 523 28.42 22.52 -20.17
N SER A 524 27.20 22.82 -19.73
CA SER A 524 26.95 24.05 -18.98
C SER A 524 27.43 23.86 -17.54
N ARG A 525 28.30 24.76 -17.06
CA ARG A 525 28.89 24.77 -15.72
C ARG A 525 28.78 26.17 -15.09
N GLY A 526 27.74 26.91 -15.46
CA GLY A 526 27.41 28.24 -14.95
C GLY A 526 27.69 29.39 -15.94
N ALA A 527 27.36 30.62 -15.52
CA ALA A 527 27.33 31.77 -16.44
C ALA A 527 28.64 32.05 -17.21
N ALA A 528 29.80 31.75 -16.62
CA ALA A 528 31.09 31.93 -17.28
C ALA A 528 31.27 30.95 -18.44
N SER A 529 30.86 29.68 -18.28
CA SER A 529 30.92 28.68 -19.36
C SER A 529 29.97 29.02 -20.49
N ASP A 530 28.79 29.55 -20.15
CA ASP A 530 27.76 29.91 -21.12
C ASP A 530 28.17 31.16 -21.92
N THR A 531 28.89 32.09 -21.31
CA THR A 531 29.49 33.23 -22.03
C THR A 531 30.58 32.76 -23.01
N VAL A 532 31.39 31.77 -22.60
CA VAL A 532 32.39 31.14 -23.49
C VAL A 532 31.73 30.35 -24.62
N LEU A 533 30.59 29.70 -24.36
CA LEU A 533 29.75 29.08 -25.39
C LEU A 533 29.37 30.12 -26.46
N ASP A 534 28.80 31.27 -26.06
CA ASP A 534 28.38 32.31 -26.99
C ASP A 534 29.54 32.81 -27.88
N LEU A 535 30.73 32.97 -27.28
CA LEU A 535 31.93 33.36 -28.01
C LEU A 535 32.36 32.30 -29.05
N ILE A 536 32.35 31.02 -28.67
CA ILE A 536 32.73 29.93 -29.56
C ILE A 536 31.72 29.81 -30.70
N VAL A 537 30.43 29.72 -30.40
CA VAL A 537 29.34 29.55 -31.37
C VAL A 537 29.34 30.69 -32.40
N ALA A 538 29.55 31.94 -31.97
CA ALA A 538 29.64 33.08 -32.88
C ALA A 538 30.80 33.00 -33.90
N ASN A 539 31.78 32.12 -33.68
CA ASN A 539 32.96 31.93 -34.52
C ASN A 539 33.05 30.54 -35.16
N LEU A 540 32.10 29.64 -34.92
CA LEU A 540 32.06 28.33 -35.55
C LEU A 540 31.73 28.44 -37.05
N SER A 541 32.21 27.47 -37.82
CA SER A 541 31.80 27.34 -39.23
C SER A 541 30.33 26.93 -39.31
N SER A 542 29.61 27.36 -40.36
CA SER A 542 28.21 26.95 -40.59
C SER A 542 28.04 25.44 -40.86
N SER A 543 29.15 24.73 -41.10
CA SER A 543 29.20 23.28 -41.26
C SER A 543 29.49 22.52 -39.96
N CYS A 544 29.76 23.23 -38.86
CA CYS A 544 30.01 22.61 -37.56
C CYS A 544 28.69 22.06 -36.98
N LEU A 545 28.72 20.81 -36.50
CA LEU A 545 27.61 20.23 -35.77
C LEU A 545 27.70 20.64 -34.29
N GLU A 546 26.71 21.39 -33.83
CA GLU A 546 26.56 21.77 -32.42
C GLU A 546 25.77 20.70 -31.67
N ILE A 547 26.35 20.20 -30.58
CA ILE A 547 25.76 19.17 -29.72
C ILE A 547 25.59 19.77 -28.32
N THR A 548 24.36 19.76 -27.81
CA THR A 548 24.08 20.18 -26.43
C THR A 548 24.25 19.02 -25.45
N GLU A 549 24.44 19.34 -24.17
CA GLU A 549 24.55 18.36 -23.09
C GLU A 549 23.32 17.44 -23.05
N GLU A 550 22.12 17.95 -23.33
CA GLU A 550 20.86 17.19 -23.36
C GLU A 550 20.78 16.15 -24.49
N MET A 551 21.66 16.23 -25.50
CA MET A 551 21.78 15.19 -26.52
C MET A 551 22.67 14.01 -26.07
N LEU A 552 23.39 14.17 -24.96
CA LEU A 552 24.34 13.19 -24.41
C LEU A 552 23.87 12.63 -23.08
N VAL A 553 23.24 13.45 -22.24
CA VAL A 553 22.72 13.06 -20.92
C VAL A 553 21.28 13.50 -20.73
N SER A 554 20.57 12.78 -19.87
CA SER A 554 19.15 13.02 -19.53
C SER A 554 18.89 12.61 -18.08
N HIS A 555 17.79 13.10 -17.50
CA HIS A 555 17.23 12.60 -16.24
C HIS A 555 16.32 11.38 -16.44
N LYS A 556 15.82 11.17 -17.66
CA LYS A 556 14.90 10.08 -18.03
C LYS A 556 15.64 8.87 -18.61
N VAL A 557 15.06 7.70 -18.37
CA VAL A 557 15.50 6.42 -18.93
C VAL A 557 14.47 5.98 -19.97
N ASP A 558 14.96 5.51 -21.11
CA ASP A 558 14.17 4.97 -22.22
C ASP A 558 14.29 3.44 -22.28
N THR A 559 13.28 2.79 -22.84
CA THR A 559 13.37 1.38 -23.21
C THR A 559 14.13 1.23 -24.53
N LEU A 560 15.28 0.57 -24.49
CA LEU A 560 16.10 0.35 -25.69
C LEU A 560 15.40 -0.60 -26.68
N SER A 561 15.23 -0.15 -27.93
CA SER A 561 14.65 -0.94 -29.02
C SER A 561 15.67 -1.81 -29.77
N SER A 562 16.96 -1.46 -29.69
CA SER A 562 18.08 -2.22 -30.26
C SER A 562 19.32 -2.05 -29.36
N LEU A 563 19.98 -3.16 -29.03
CA LEU A 563 21.05 -3.19 -28.03
C LEU A 563 22.46 -3.01 -28.61
N GLY A 564 22.62 -2.87 -29.93
CA GLY A 564 23.93 -2.66 -30.59
C GLY A 564 25.06 -3.57 -30.07
N ASP A 565 26.30 -3.08 -30.14
CA ASP A 565 27.48 -3.67 -29.47
C ASP A 565 27.68 -3.09 -28.06
N VAL A 566 26.59 -2.74 -27.35
CA VAL A 566 26.66 -2.03 -26.06
C VAL A 566 27.29 -2.89 -24.97
N ALA A 567 27.14 -4.22 -25.05
CA ALA A 567 27.82 -5.14 -24.16
C ALA A 567 29.35 -5.00 -24.23
N ASN A 568 29.89 -4.85 -25.44
CA ASN A 568 31.33 -4.68 -25.64
C ASN A 568 31.83 -3.38 -25.01
N VAL A 569 31.05 -2.29 -25.08
CA VAL A 569 31.41 -1.00 -24.46
C VAL A 569 31.51 -1.12 -22.94
N LEU A 570 30.57 -1.84 -22.32
CA LEU A 570 30.60 -2.08 -20.88
C LEU A 570 31.74 -3.03 -20.48
N GLU A 571 32.06 -4.06 -21.27
CA GLU A 571 33.22 -4.93 -21.03
C GLU A 571 34.55 -4.19 -21.14
N GLU A 572 34.72 -3.37 -22.19
CA GLU A 572 35.89 -2.51 -22.36
C GLU A 572 36.08 -1.56 -21.17
N SER A 573 34.98 -1.05 -20.61
CA SER A 573 34.99 -0.14 -19.45
C SER A 573 35.56 -0.76 -18.17
N PHE A 574 35.45 -2.09 -18.02
CA PHE A 574 35.92 -2.81 -16.84
C PHE A 574 37.32 -3.42 -17.04
N SER A 575 37.80 -3.53 -18.29
CA SER A 575 39.06 -4.21 -18.65
C SER A 575 40.35 -3.38 -18.48
N ASP A 576 40.24 -2.07 -18.25
CA ASP A 576 41.40 -1.19 -18.04
C ASP A 576 41.99 -1.39 -16.63
N ASP A 577 43.29 -1.69 -16.53
CA ASP A 577 44.02 -1.77 -15.26
C ASP A 577 44.01 -0.39 -14.57
N THR A 578 43.15 -0.26 -13.55
CA THR A 578 42.84 0.98 -12.85
C THR A 578 43.88 1.35 -11.80
N LEU A 579 45.07 1.79 -12.22
CA LEU A 579 46.00 2.51 -11.36
C LEU A 579 45.76 4.01 -11.57
N ASP A 580 45.42 4.73 -10.49
CA ASP A 580 45.07 6.17 -10.42
C ASP A 580 43.67 6.58 -10.95
N LEU A 581 42.61 6.03 -10.34
CA LEU A 581 41.24 6.49 -10.57
C LEU A 581 40.97 7.84 -9.89
N PRO A 582 40.39 8.84 -10.60
CA PRO A 582 40.01 10.10 -10.00
C PRO A 582 38.89 9.93 -8.97
N SER A 583 38.88 10.81 -7.97
CA SER A 583 37.76 10.92 -7.04
C SER A 583 36.51 11.39 -7.79
N VAL A 584 35.35 10.80 -7.45
CA VAL A 584 34.06 11.12 -8.06
C VAL A 584 33.07 11.44 -6.94
N GLU A 585 32.17 12.38 -7.20
CA GLU A 585 31.05 12.69 -6.33
C GLU A 585 30.10 11.49 -6.20
N VAL A 586 29.75 11.18 -4.96
CA VAL A 586 28.81 10.13 -4.59
C VAL A 586 27.75 10.75 -3.69
N PHE A 587 26.50 10.66 -4.12
CA PHE A 587 25.35 11.20 -3.41
C PHE A 587 24.58 10.08 -2.71
N ASP A 588 24.11 10.36 -1.50
CA ASP A 588 23.14 9.50 -0.83
C ASP A 588 21.77 9.62 -1.52
N LEU A 589 21.00 8.54 -1.51
CA LEU A 589 19.66 8.52 -2.08
C LEU A 589 18.72 9.58 -1.46
N ALA A 590 18.94 9.98 -0.21
CA ALA A 590 18.17 11.04 0.45
C ALA A 590 18.39 12.42 -0.18
N ASP A 591 19.59 12.68 -0.72
CA ASP A 591 19.98 13.97 -1.27
C ASP A 591 19.77 14.05 -2.79
N VAL A 592 19.46 12.94 -3.45
CA VAL A 592 19.34 12.87 -4.92
C VAL A 592 18.37 13.89 -5.52
N THR A 593 17.35 14.29 -4.76
CA THR A 593 16.34 15.27 -5.20
C THR A 593 16.84 16.71 -5.28
N SER A 594 17.98 17.03 -4.65
CA SER A 594 18.64 18.35 -4.78
C SER A 594 19.60 18.44 -5.96
N HIS A 595 19.80 17.35 -6.69
CA HIS A 595 20.74 17.26 -7.82
C HIS A 595 20.03 17.21 -9.17
N LYS A 596 20.71 17.68 -10.20
CA LYS A 596 20.25 17.67 -11.60
C LYS A 596 21.10 16.75 -12.44
N ALA A 597 20.46 16.09 -13.41
CA ALA A 597 21.20 15.29 -14.39
C ALA A 597 22.01 16.17 -15.36
N ILE A 598 21.45 17.29 -15.80
CA ILE A 598 22.06 18.21 -16.76
C ILE A 598 22.63 19.41 -16.02
N GLY A 599 23.83 19.83 -16.38
CA GLY A 599 24.54 20.98 -15.78
C GLY A 599 25.41 20.62 -14.59
N GLU A 600 25.39 19.37 -14.14
CA GLU A 600 26.27 18.82 -13.11
C GLU A 600 27.27 17.84 -13.73
N THR A 601 28.38 17.60 -13.05
CA THR A 601 29.37 16.61 -13.46
C THR A 601 28.81 15.20 -13.32
N LEU A 602 29.39 14.23 -14.04
CA LEU A 602 28.98 12.83 -13.88
C LEU A 602 29.22 12.37 -12.43
N ALA A 603 28.16 11.93 -11.77
CA ALA A 603 28.16 11.55 -10.37
C ALA A 603 27.45 10.22 -10.14
N VAL A 604 27.65 9.63 -8.97
CA VAL A 604 27.06 8.33 -8.60
C VAL A 604 26.07 8.50 -7.46
N VAL A 605 24.95 7.80 -7.54
CA VAL A 605 24.00 7.64 -6.43
C VAL A 605 24.32 6.32 -5.73
N ASP A 606 24.69 6.38 -4.46
CA ASP A 606 24.88 5.20 -3.60
C ASP A 606 23.53 4.74 -3.06
N TRP A 607 23.18 3.51 -3.38
CA TRP A 607 21.95 2.87 -2.96
C TRP A 607 22.17 1.90 -1.80
N ALA A 608 23.36 1.31 -1.70
CA ALA A 608 23.63 0.19 -0.79
C ALA A 608 23.73 0.63 0.67
N ASN A 609 24.19 1.86 0.92
CA ASN A 609 24.43 2.38 2.27
C ASN A 609 23.29 3.24 2.83
N SER A 610 22.29 3.60 2.02
CA SER A 610 21.17 4.43 2.46
C SER A 610 20.18 3.63 3.30
N GLN A 611 19.89 4.08 4.53
CA GLN A 611 18.97 3.38 5.46
C GLN A 611 17.49 3.76 5.24
N SER A 612 17.22 5.03 4.91
CA SER A 612 15.87 5.51 4.67
C SER A 612 15.89 6.78 3.82
N ALA A 613 15.00 6.85 2.84
CA ALA A 613 14.77 8.05 2.06
C ALA A 613 13.26 8.35 1.96
N LEU A 614 12.90 9.61 1.73
CA LEU A 614 11.52 9.99 1.47
C LEU A 614 11.20 9.74 -0.01
N ALA A 615 10.18 8.93 -0.26
CA ALA A 615 9.72 8.63 -1.60
C ALA A 615 8.39 9.34 -1.87
N MET A 616 8.28 9.94 -3.06
CA MET A 616 7.08 10.57 -3.58
C MET A 616 6.07 9.48 -3.95
N VAL A 617 4.98 9.40 -3.19
CA VAL A 617 3.87 8.49 -3.46
C VAL A 617 3.26 8.84 -4.81
N GLN A 618 3.00 7.80 -5.60
CA GLN A 618 2.35 7.93 -6.90
C GLN A 618 0.96 7.31 -6.89
N SER A 619 0.13 7.81 -7.80
CA SER A 619 -1.17 7.20 -8.03
C SER A 619 -1.01 5.75 -8.47
N ILE A 620 -2.00 4.91 -8.17
CA ILE A 620 -1.95 3.49 -8.53
C ILE A 620 -1.83 3.26 -10.04
N ASP A 621 -2.30 4.23 -10.82
CA ASP A 621 -2.36 4.25 -12.27
C ASP A 621 -1.29 5.16 -12.90
N SER A 622 -0.24 5.52 -12.17
CA SER A 622 0.87 6.32 -12.72
C SER A 622 1.71 5.57 -13.77
N GLN A 623 1.51 4.26 -13.91
CA GLN A 623 2.20 3.37 -14.83
C GLN A 623 1.19 2.41 -15.49
N PRO A 624 1.54 1.76 -16.61
CA PRO A 624 0.75 0.66 -17.18
C PRO A 624 0.52 -0.47 -16.17
N ILE A 625 -0.75 -0.79 -15.89
CA ILE A 625 -1.16 -1.85 -14.95
C ILE A 625 -1.98 -2.96 -15.60
N PHE A 626 -2.42 -2.79 -16.86
CA PHE A 626 -3.16 -3.81 -17.61
C PHE A 626 -2.33 -4.42 -18.72
N ARG A 627 -2.31 -5.75 -18.76
CA ARG A 627 -1.65 -6.51 -19.81
C ARG A 627 -2.33 -6.25 -21.15
N SER A 628 -1.54 -5.91 -22.15
CA SER A 628 -2.00 -5.73 -23.52
C SER A 628 -2.39 -7.05 -24.20
N ASP A 629 -1.93 -8.21 -23.70
CA ASP A 629 -2.18 -9.54 -24.27
C ASP A 629 -3.36 -10.29 -23.62
N ARG A 630 -4.22 -9.60 -22.86
CA ARG A 630 -5.38 -10.18 -22.17
C ARG A 630 -6.68 -9.47 -22.52
N SER A 631 -7.78 -10.22 -22.46
CA SER A 631 -9.14 -9.70 -22.59
C SER A 631 -9.75 -9.40 -21.23
N TYR A 632 -10.38 -8.23 -21.12
CA TYR A 632 -11.06 -7.76 -19.91
C TYR A 632 -12.57 -7.73 -20.13
N LEU A 633 -13.29 -8.59 -19.40
CA LEU A 633 -14.74 -8.77 -19.52
C LEU A 633 -15.48 -7.90 -18.48
N PHE A 634 -16.34 -7.02 -18.96
CA PHE A 634 -17.19 -6.17 -18.15
C PHE A 634 -18.61 -6.73 -18.16
N VAL A 635 -19.04 -7.29 -17.03
CA VAL A 635 -20.36 -7.90 -16.87
C VAL A 635 -21.37 -6.87 -16.34
N GLY A 636 -22.43 -6.61 -17.11
CA GLY A 636 -23.47 -5.65 -16.72
C GLY A 636 -23.07 -4.18 -16.82
N MET A 637 -21.87 -3.88 -17.34
CA MET A 637 -21.28 -2.55 -17.38
C MET A 637 -21.08 -2.06 -18.82
N ALA A 638 -22.12 -2.06 -19.64
CA ALA A 638 -22.07 -1.49 -21.00
C ALA A 638 -22.45 0.00 -21.06
N GLY A 639 -22.98 0.58 -19.97
CA GLY A 639 -23.36 1.99 -19.88
C GLY A 639 -22.16 2.95 -19.72
N GLU A 640 -22.44 4.22 -19.42
CA GLU A 640 -21.42 5.28 -19.35
C GLU A 640 -20.32 5.01 -18.31
N LEU A 641 -20.67 4.48 -17.13
CA LEU A 641 -19.68 4.11 -16.11
C LEU A 641 -18.72 3.03 -16.63
N GLY A 642 -19.24 2.04 -17.35
CA GLY A 642 -18.44 0.97 -17.93
C GLY A 642 -17.54 1.46 -19.06
N GLN A 643 -18.04 2.36 -19.90
CA GLN A 643 -17.25 3.02 -20.95
C GLN A 643 -16.15 3.90 -20.37
N SER A 644 -16.44 4.65 -19.31
CA SER A 644 -15.45 5.47 -18.60
C SER A 644 -14.34 4.60 -18.00
N LEU A 645 -14.70 3.53 -17.29
CA LEU A 645 -13.73 2.59 -16.72
C LEU A 645 -12.94 1.87 -17.82
N ALA A 646 -13.59 1.43 -18.91
CA ALA A 646 -12.91 0.84 -20.06
C ALA A 646 -11.91 1.80 -20.71
N GLY A 647 -12.30 3.06 -20.91
CA GLY A 647 -11.40 4.10 -21.43
C GLY A 647 -10.20 4.32 -20.52
N TRP A 648 -10.41 4.36 -19.20
CA TRP A 648 -9.32 4.40 -18.23
C TRP A 648 -8.43 3.14 -18.32
N MET A 649 -8.98 1.93 -18.41
CA MET A 649 -8.18 0.71 -18.55
C MET A 649 -7.36 0.71 -19.84
N VAL A 650 -7.93 1.17 -20.96
CA VAL A 650 -7.26 1.27 -22.26
C VAL A 650 -6.10 2.26 -22.22
N ALA A 651 -6.30 3.41 -21.59
CA ALA A 651 -5.24 4.40 -21.35
C ALA A 651 -4.07 3.82 -20.52
N HIS A 652 -4.33 2.80 -19.69
CA HIS A 652 -3.33 2.11 -18.86
C HIS A 652 -2.94 0.71 -19.40
N ALA A 653 -2.86 0.60 -20.72
CA ALA A 653 -2.35 -0.53 -21.52
C ALA A 653 -3.28 -1.72 -21.77
N ALA A 654 -4.54 -1.69 -21.33
CA ALA A 654 -5.50 -2.70 -21.81
C ALA A 654 -5.73 -2.53 -23.32
N ARG A 655 -5.72 -3.64 -24.07
CA ARG A 655 -5.96 -3.62 -25.52
C ARG A 655 -7.22 -4.35 -25.95
N PHE A 656 -7.74 -5.28 -25.15
CA PHE A 656 -8.94 -6.04 -25.50
C PHE A 656 -10.00 -5.89 -24.41
N ILE A 657 -11.03 -5.08 -24.67
CA ILE A 657 -12.16 -4.85 -23.76
C ILE A 657 -13.43 -5.46 -24.33
N VAL A 658 -14.18 -6.17 -23.49
CA VAL A 658 -15.50 -6.73 -23.85
C VAL A 658 -16.56 -6.16 -22.90
N LEU A 659 -17.38 -5.25 -23.40
CA LEU A 659 -18.49 -4.64 -22.68
C LEU A 659 -19.75 -5.46 -22.89
N THR A 660 -20.36 -5.93 -21.79
CA THR A 660 -21.55 -6.76 -21.86
C THR A 660 -22.67 -6.25 -20.97
N SER A 661 -23.89 -6.44 -21.44
CA SER A 661 -25.13 -6.33 -20.65
C SER A 661 -26.24 -7.02 -21.44
N ARG A 662 -27.44 -7.15 -20.88
CA ARG A 662 -28.59 -7.74 -21.60
C ARG A 662 -28.93 -6.96 -22.89
N ARG A 663 -28.71 -5.64 -22.88
CA ARG A 663 -28.93 -4.74 -24.02
C ARG A 663 -27.80 -3.70 -24.05
N PRO A 664 -26.62 -4.05 -24.58
CA PRO A 664 -25.46 -3.17 -24.52
C PRO A 664 -25.67 -1.95 -25.41
N THR A 665 -25.46 -0.78 -24.84
CA THR A 665 -25.52 0.51 -25.54
C THR A 665 -24.21 1.24 -25.35
N VAL A 666 -23.30 1.10 -26.32
CA VAL A 666 -22.00 1.80 -26.31
C VAL A 666 -21.98 2.82 -27.43
N ASN A 667 -21.42 3.98 -27.15
CA ASN A 667 -21.28 5.04 -28.14
C ASN A 667 -20.28 4.60 -29.23
N ALA A 668 -20.69 4.62 -30.50
CA ALA A 668 -19.81 4.26 -31.61
C ALA A 668 -18.55 5.12 -31.68
N ARG A 669 -18.67 6.41 -31.32
CA ARG A 669 -17.52 7.33 -31.24
C ARG A 669 -16.52 6.90 -30.17
N PHE A 670 -16.98 6.40 -29.03
CA PHE A 670 -16.08 5.87 -28.00
C PHE A 670 -15.27 4.69 -28.53
N VAL A 671 -15.91 3.75 -29.23
CA VAL A 671 -15.21 2.59 -29.83
C VAL A 671 -14.18 3.04 -30.86
N ASP A 672 -14.54 3.99 -31.72
CA ASP A 672 -13.64 4.56 -32.73
C ASP A 672 -12.45 5.30 -32.08
N ASP A 673 -12.70 6.12 -31.06
CA ASP A 673 -11.67 6.83 -30.30
C ASP A 673 -10.70 5.85 -29.62
N MET A 674 -11.20 4.74 -29.05
CA MET A 674 -10.34 3.71 -28.44
C MET A 674 -9.49 2.99 -29.47
N SER A 675 -10.04 2.69 -30.65
CA SER A 675 -9.31 2.03 -31.73
C SER A 675 -8.26 2.93 -32.35
N THR A 676 -8.61 4.18 -32.66
CA THR A 676 -7.73 5.12 -33.39
C THR A 676 -6.61 5.68 -32.53
N ARG A 677 -6.87 5.96 -31.24
CA ARG A 677 -5.88 6.59 -30.36
C ARG A 677 -5.00 5.58 -29.61
N TYR A 678 -5.51 4.39 -29.32
CA TYR A 678 -4.86 3.44 -28.43
C TYR A 678 -4.67 2.04 -29.02
N GLU A 679 -5.07 1.83 -30.28
CA GLU A 679 -5.04 0.52 -30.94
C GLU A 679 -5.79 -0.56 -30.13
N ALA A 680 -6.80 -0.13 -29.37
CA ALA A 680 -7.57 -1.02 -28.50
C ALA A 680 -8.84 -1.51 -29.21
N VAL A 681 -9.10 -2.80 -29.07
CA VAL A 681 -10.31 -3.45 -29.57
C VAL A 681 -11.35 -3.46 -28.46
N VAL A 682 -12.41 -2.69 -28.64
CA VAL A 682 -13.60 -2.71 -27.77
C VAL A 682 -14.73 -3.44 -28.47
N LYS A 683 -15.23 -4.52 -27.87
CA LYS A 683 -16.37 -5.29 -28.38
C LYS A 683 -17.55 -5.17 -27.45
N MET A 684 -18.74 -5.13 -28.04
CA MET A 684 -20.00 -5.18 -27.33
C MET A 684 -20.65 -6.53 -27.56
N LEU A 685 -21.02 -7.24 -26.51
CA LEU A 685 -21.75 -8.50 -26.63
C LEU A 685 -22.99 -8.51 -25.72
N PRO A 686 -24.17 -8.90 -26.23
CA PRO A 686 -25.32 -9.12 -25.37
C PRO A 686 -25.04 -10.32 -24.47
N LEU A 687 -25.10 -10.10 -23.16
CA LEU A 687 -24.93 -11.13 -22.13
C LEU A 687 -26.06 -11.02 -21.13
N ASP A 688 -26.81 -12.11 -20.98
CA ASP A 688 -27.62 -12.33 -19.80
C ASP A 688 -26.84 -13.20 -18.81
N ILE A 689 -26.22 -12.57 -17.81
CA ILE A 689 -25.36 -13.29 -16.84
C ILE A 689 -26.12 -14.34 -16.02
N THR A 690 -27.46 -14.23 -15.95
CA THR A 690 -28.31 -15.22 -15.26
C THR A 690 -28.55 -16.48 -16.09
N SER A 691 -28.20 -16.51 -17.38
CA SER A 691 -28.30 -17.70 -18.23
C SER A 691 -26.92 -18.33 -18.46
N PRO A 692 -26.71 -19.59 -18.02
CA PRO A 692 -25.50 -20.34 -18.31
C PRO A 692 -25.19 -20.44 -19.81
N GLU A 693 -26.22 -20.60 -20.65
CA GLU A 693 -26.10 -20.72 -22.10
C GLU A 693 -25.64 -19.39 -22.73
N SER A 694 -26.21 -18.27 -22.28
CA SER A 694 -25.78 -16.93 -22.72
C SER A 694 -24.32 -16.68 -22.37
N LEU A 695 -23.91 -17.02 -21.14
CA LEU A 695 -22.52 -16.89 -20.71
C LEU A 695 -21.57 -17.76 -21.54
N GLN A 696 -21.91 -19.02 -21.78
CA GLN A 696 -21.08 -19.92 -22.59
C GLN A 696 -20.94 -19.42 -24.03
N SER A 697 -22.04 -18.91 -24.62
CA SER A 697 -22.02 -18.33 -25.96
C SER A 697 -21.07 -17.14 -26.06
N VAL A 698 -21.16 -16.19 -25.12
CA VAL A 698 -20.27 -15.02 -25.07
C VAL A 698 -18.81 -15.43 -24.86
N LEU A 699 -18.52 -16.37 -23.95
CA LEU A 699 -17.16 -16.86 -23.73
C LEU A 699 -16.57 -17.53 -24.98
N ALA A 700 -17.38 -18.26 -25.75
CA ALA A 700 -16.96 -18.83 -27.03
C ALA A 700 -16.63 -17.72 -28.06
N SER A 701 -17.46 -16.68 -28.16
CA SER A 701 -17.19 -15.52 -29.03
C SER A 701 -15.91 -14.78 -28.66
N ILE A 702 -15.63 -14.60 -27.36
CA ILE A 702 -14.38 -13.96 -26.91
C ILE A 702 -13.17 -14.77 -27.37
N LYS A 703 -13.20 -16.10 -27.22
CA LYS A 703 -12.10 -16.98 -27.66
C LYS A 703 -11.86 -16.87 -29.17
N SER A 704 -12.91 -16.86 -29.99
CA SER A 704 -12.73 -16.72 -31.45
C SER A 704 -12.15 -15.37 -31.85
N ILE A 705 -12.51 -14.29 -31.14
CA ILE A 705 -11.98 -12.93 -31.42
C ILE A 705 -10.49 -12.86 -31.12
N VAL A 706 -10.04 -13.43 -30.00
CA VAL A 706 -8.63 -13.44 -29.60
C VAL A 706 -7.78 -14.29 -30.55
N CYS A 707 -8.26 -15.46 -30.97
CA CYS A 707 -7.55 -16.31 -31.94
C CYS A 707 -7.46 -15.69 -33.35
N GLY A 708 -8.47 -14.93 -33.77
CA GLY A 708 -8.44 -14.26 -35.08
C GLY A 708 -7.48 -13.07 -35.17
N LEU A 709 -7.00 -12.55 -34.03
CA LEU A 709 -6.09 -11.40 -33.96
C LEU A 709 -4.61 -11.80 -33.89
N SER A 710 -4.29 -13.05 -33.55
CA SER A 710 -2.91 -13.59 -33.65
C SER A 710 -2.48 -13.87 -35.10
N ASP A 711 -3.41 -13.96 -36.04
CA ASP A 711 -3.16 -14.14 -37.48
C ASP A 711 -3.28 -12.79 -38.23
N GLN A 712 -2.38 -11.84 -37.94
CA GLN A 712 -2.32 -10.55 -38.64
C GLN A 712 -1.80 -10.63 -40.10
N SER A 713 -1.75 -11.81 -40.73
CA SER A 713 -1.37 -11.97 -42.14
C SER A 713 -2.56 -12.08 -43.12
N CYS A 714 -3.82 -12.11 -42.65
CA CYS A 714 -4.98 -12.37 -43.51
C CYS A 714 -5.93 -11.19 -43.80
N TRP A 715 -5.68 -9.98 -43.27
CA TRP A 715 -6.57 -8.83 -43.53
C TRP A 715 -6.04 -7.89 -44.61
N THR A 716 -5.89 -8.42 -45.82
CA THR A 716 -6.03 -7.66 -47.06
C THR A 716 -6.78 -8.51 -48.09
N GLN A 717 -8.11 -8.62 -47.97
CA GLN A 717 -9.06 -8.70 -49.08
C GLN A 717 -10.50 -8.92 -48.58
N SER A 718 -11.44 -8.35 -49.33
CA SER A 718 -12.91 -8.54 -49.28
C SER A 718 -13.72 -7.62 -48.36
N SER A 719 -13.90 -6.39 -48.81
CA SER A 719 -15.15 -5.63 -48.64
C SER A 719 -15.77 -5.37 -50.02
N THR A 720 -16.43 -6.40 -50.56
CA THR A 720 -17.52 -6.29 -51.54
C THR A 720 -18.49 -7.43 -51.26
N GLU A 721 -19.49 -7.15 -50.44
CA GLU A 721 -20.93 -7.40 -50.66
C GLU A 721 -21.73 -6.93 -49.43
#